data_AF-A0A3L7XMR0-F1
#
_entry.id   AF-A0A3L7XMR0-F1
#
_cell.length_a   1.000
_cell.length_b   1.000
_cell.length_c   1.000
_cell.angle_alpha   90.00
_cell.angle_beta   90.00
_cell.angle_gamma   90.00
#
_symmetry.space_group_name_H-M   'P 1'
#
loop_
_entity.id
_entity.type
_entity.pdbx_description
1 polymer ?
#
loop_
_entity_poly.entity_id
_entity_poly.type
_entity_poly.pdbx_seq_one_letter_code
_entity_poly.pdbx_strand_id
1 'polypeptide(L)'
;MQVQMRTFRTVVAVLIASLILGACSGGSGSGSTMFNLPSVPVTVDENGNGKALGFPVGYVGLQPALIAQLQQANVQQLEIRIGYHGIFIYANGQALPYIQWNDESVALLQDVLSKTAGAERAATALPWLRRIGVGVRLKLPLAAGATALEIPRWKGEELVTTETPAATTIGPIQFGGLAYDAAGNPSLEGVALSEIEQSLGASLGLNLPPMVMQILTAVNAQQLTVATQPNGIDLSIDGKPLPGIAYDTARLNSILPIIGPLAGPAMADTLATVIPQLPGADIDLIVSFTGQPASDTKLSSIPIKVNEDGTLSAWGIPLGSSPILTPDVLGKLQAADIQKVDLNIVGDSLYLAANQQSLPVISWSDASLDTFGGVATELFGVSPGLLGSGLAIVRSIVAKTAIGMSLDLPVAAGAAAMSFDAAYDVTASNFAPAASGGGKPSLQTGLVFNDGNLVSAGGIPVETLDSLGVAGISLPANVVSLLESIGAGKISLTTTGNTLELQADGNPLVGVEFDNAALDLALGIAGNFVSDPAQLEMVGAALPEILASDVNLEVTLDGQPAAATKLTSLPLAVNEDGSLTAFGFAVGGEPILQPQFIADMQAINVQRLDANIVGDSLYLATNGQNLPVLSWNDKSLDIVQNVLSSLLGLSPDLLDTGLAFLKDSDVGLALSLPAAAGTEPVSIPDDFDVTAVQMEAPQLGDLVMPSLQLGLVLNGTEIESIGNIPADTLRSLGIVLPSLPANVVEILGSLGSDQLTLNTTSNALELAAGGESLLKLGYDSPTMQRLLTLAGPFLSANLSSTLADPAVAQLVSEQLLPMIIAANLSLVAEVK
;
A
#
# COMPACT_ATOMS: atom_id res chain seq x y z
N MET A 1 80.19 -27.19 39.60
CA MET A 1 79.49 -26.19 38.75
C MET A 1 80.08 -26.04 37.34
N GLN A 2 81.40 -26.08 37.12
CA GLN A 2 82.00 -25.90 35.77
C GLN A 2 81.78 -27.05 34.77
N VAL A 3 81.60 -28.30 35.22
CA VAL A 3 81.36 -29.44 34.31
C VAL A 3 79.95 -29.42 33.71
N GLN A 4 78.94 -28.93 34.46
CA GLN A 4 77.55 -28.82 33.96
C GLN A 4 77.36 -27.69 32.93
N MET A 5 78.09 -26.56 33.04
CA MET A 5 78.06 -25.51 32.02
C MET A 5 78.71 -25.95 30.70
N ARG A 6 79.69 -26.86 30.75
CA ARG A 6 80.37 -27.36 29.54
C ARG A 6 79.43 -28.29 28.76
N THR A 7 78.74 -29.20 29.44
CA THR A 7 77.75 -30.08 28.82
C THR A 7 76.55 -29.30 28.27
N PHE A 8 76.07 -28.28 28.99
CA PHE A 8 74.99 -27.40 28.50
C PHE A 8 75.39 -26.62 27.24
N ARG A 9 76.61 -26.05 27.21
CA ARG A 9 77.14 -25.35 26.02
C ARG A 9 77.34 -26.30 24.85
N THR A 10 77.78 -27.53 25.08
CA THR A 10 77.94 -28.54 24.01
C THR A 10 76.59 -29.01 23.46
N VAL A 11 75.58 -29.21 24.30
CA VAL A 11 74.22 -29.55 23.86
C VAL A 11 73.59 -28.39 23.07
N VAL A 12 73.73 -27.15 23.53
CA VAL A 12 73.25 -25.96 22.81
C VAL A 12 73.98 -25.77 21.48
N ALA A 13 75.30 -26.01 21.43
CA ALA A 13 76.08 -25.93 20.20
C ALA A 13 75.73 -27.03 19.19
N VAL A 14 75.44 -28.26 19.64
CA VAL A 14 74.95 -29.35 18.78
C VAL A 14 73.54 -29.05 18.27
N LEU A 15 72.68 -28.43 19.09
CA LEU A 15 71.32 -28.03 18.70
C LEU A 15 71.35 -26.93 17.63
N ILE A 16 72.22 -25.92 17.80
CA ILE A 16 72.45 -24.85 16.81
C ILE A 16 73.07 -25.41 15.52
N ALA A 17 74.04 -26.33 15.62
CA ALA A 17 74.63 -26.96 14.43
C ALA A 17 73.64 -27.85 13.67
N SER A 18 72.72 -28.51 14.38
CA SER A 18 71.62 -29.29 13.79
C SER A 18 70.58 -28.38 13.12
N LEU A 19 70.33 -27.20 13.69
CA LEU A 19 69.47 -26.14 13.12
C LEU A 19 70.04 -25.56 11.81
N ILE A 20 71.36 -25.43 11.70
CA ILE A 20 72.03 -24.93 10.48
C ILE A 20 72.03 -26.00 9.39
N LEU A 21 72.17 -27.29 9.73
CA LEU A 21 72.18 -28.38 8.76
C LEU A 21 70.77 -28.78 8.27
N GLY A 22 69.70 -28.45 9.00
CA GLY A 22 68.31 -28.62 8.56
C GLY A 22 67.73 -27.46 7.74
N ALA A 23 68.41 -26.30 7.67
CA ALA A 23 67.92 -25.10 7.01
C ALA A 23 68.25 -25.00 5.50
N CYS A 24 68.89 -26.03 4.92
CA CYS A 24 69.16 -26.14 3.49
C CYS A 24 68.27 -27.20 2.81
N SER A 25 66.96 -26.96 2.76
CA SER A 25 66.11 -27.51 1.71
C SER A 25 65.12 -26.43 1.25
N GLY A 26 65.52 -25.66 0.24
CA GLY A 26 64.60 -24.80 -0.50
C GLY A 26 63.55 -25.67 -1.19
N GLY A 27 62.30 -25.48 -0.81
CA GLY A 27 61.14 -26.11 -1.41
C GLY A 27 60.02 -25.08 -1.48
N SER A 28 59.67 -24.71 -2.70
CA SER A 28 58.57 -23.83 -3.07
C SER A 28 57.20 -24.36 -2.61
N GLY A 29 56.38 -23.51 -1.98
CA GLY A 29 54.92 -23.53 -2.13
C GLY A 29 54.04 -24.07 -1.00
N SER A 30 54.57 -24.70 0.05
CA SER A 30 53.76 -25.20 1.19
C SER A 30 54.61 -25.22 2.45
N GLY A 31 54.68 -24.11 3.19
CA GLY A 31 55.44 -24.10 4.43
C GLY A 31 54.81 -25.02 5.49
N SER A 32 55.64 -25.51 6.41
CA SER A 32 55.21 -26.37 7.50
C SER A 32 56.05 -26.08 8.74
N THR A 33 55.53 -26.48 9.90
CA THR A 33 56.25 -26.39 11.17
C THR A 33 57.38 -27.41 11.17
N MET A 34 58.62 -26.93 11.00
CA MET A 34 59.81 -27.78 10.79
C MET A 34 60.16 -28.61 12.02
N PHE A 35 59.98 -28.04 13.20
CA PHE A 35 60.16 -28.71 14.48
C PHE A 35 58.90 -28.55 15.29
N ASN A 36 58.57 -29.55 16.11
CA ASN A 36 57.31 -29.53 16.81
C ASN A 36 57.52 -29.97 18.25
N LEU A 37 57.71 -29.00 19.14
CA LEU A 37 58.11 -29.27 20.51
C LEU A 37 56.92 -29.80 21.33
N PRO A 38 57.12 -30.78 22.23
CA PRO A 38 56.06 -31.22 23.14
C PRO A 38 55.49 -30.04 23.92
N SER A 39 54.17 -30.01 24.11
CA SER A 39 53.54 -28.97 24.93
C SER A 39 54.10 -28.98 26.35
N VAL A 40 54.40 -27.80 26.89
CA VAL A 40 54.81 -27.67 28.29
C VAL A 40 53.59 -27.92 29.18
N PRO A 41 53.61 -28.94 30.06
CA PRO A 41 52.50 -29.20 30.96
C PRO A 41 52.48 -28.16 32.09
N VAL A 42 51.35 -27.50 32.27
CA VAL A 42 51.08 -26.54 33.34
C VAL A 42 49.85 -27.02 34.09
N THR A 43 50.01 -27.39 35.36
CA THR A 43 48.86 -27.69 36.22
C THR A 43 48.32 -26.39 36.80
N VAL A 44 47.04 -26.14 36.60
CA VAL A 44 46.34 -24.94 37.08
C VAL A 44 45.51 -25.32 38.30
N ASP A 45 45.54 -24.51 39.35
CA ASP A 45 44.66 -24.67 40.52
C ASP A 45 43.35 -23.88 40.38
N GLU A 46 42.44 -24.03 41.35
CA GLU A 46 41.12 -23.36 41.35
C GLU A 46 41.22 -21.82 41.35
N ASN A 47 42.37 -21.26 41.75
CA ASN A 47 42.62 -19.82 41.79
C ASN A 47 43.29 -19.31 40.51
N GLY A 48 43.55 -20.18 39.53
CA GLY A 48 44.22 -19.82 38.28
C GLY A 48 45.75 -19.73 38.37
N ASN A 49 46.36 -20.25 39.44
CA ASN A 49 47.82 -20.33 39.54
C ASN A 49 48.35 -21.58 38.85
N GLY A 50 49.36 -21.41 38.01
CA GLY A 50 50.01 -22.48 37.27
C GLY A 50 51.25 -23.03 37.98
N LYS A 51 51.50 -24.33 37.78
CA LYS A 51 52.78 -25.00 38.05
C LYS A 51 53.28 -25.68 36.78
N ALA A 52 54.43 -25.25 36.27
CA ALA A 52 55.10 -25.87 35.14
C ALA A 52 56.29 -26.69 35.62
N LEU A 53 56.36 -27.97 35.26
CA LEU A 53 57.46 -28.87 35.66
C LEU A 53 57.73 -28.91 37.18
N GLY A 54 56.69 -28.72 38.00
CA GLY A 54 56.78 -28.68 39.47
C GLY A 54 57.14 -27.30 40.06
N PHE A 55 57.44 -26.30 39.24
CA PHE A 55 57.75 -24.94 39.68
C PHE A 55 56.53 -24.02 39.54
N PRO A 56 56.24 -23.16 40.53
CA PRO A 56 55.16 -22.18 40.41
C PRO A 56 55.51 -21.17 39.30
N VAL A 57 54.58 -20.96 38.37
CA VAL A 57 54.69 -19.94 37.31
C VAL A 57 53.79 -18.73 37.57
N GLY A 58 53.10 -18.71 38.71
CA GLY A 58 52.18 -17.65 39.10
C GLY A 58 50.83 -17.76 38.40
N TYR A 59 50.07 -16.66 38.40
CA TYR A 59 48.78 -16.58 37.73
C TYR A 59 48.95 -16.72 36.21
N VAL A 60 48.22 -17.65 35.59
CA VAL A 60 48.33 -17.94 34.15
C VAL A 60 47.22 -17.32 33.30
N GLY A 61 46.46 -16.38 33.86
CA GLY A 61 45.42 -15.66 33.11
C GLY A 61 44.04 -16.31 33.13
N LEU A 62 43.85 -17.43 33.84
CA LEU A 62 42.54 -18.09 33.98
C LEU A 62 41.85 -17.65 35.27
N GLN A 63 40.74 -16.92 35.15
CA GLN A 63 39.95 -16.51 36.32
C GLN A 63 39.23 -17.72 36.94
N PRO A 64 39.00 -17.74 38.28
CA PRO A 64 38.29 -18.85 38.94
C PRO A 64 36.90 -19.13 38.33
N ALA A 65 36.17 -18.10 37.91
CA ALA A 65 34.89 -18.25 37.23
C ALA A 65 35.03 -19.01 35.89
N LEU A 66 36.02 -18.66 35.08
CA LEU A 66 36.32 -19.36 33.82
C LEU A 66 36.72 -20.83 34.08
N ILE A 67 37.51 -21.09 35.14
CA ILE A 67 37.86 -22.46 35.53
C ILE A 67 36.60 -23.24 35.90
N ALA A 68 35.68 -22.66 36.67
CA ALA A 68 34.41 -23.28 37.02
C ALA A 68 33.54 -23.55 35.78
N GLN A 69 33.48 -22.62 34.82
CA GLN A 69 32.75 -22.82 33.55
C GLN A 69 33.36 -23.95 32.72
N LEU A 70 34.68 -24.01 32.61
CA LEU A 70 35.39 -25.09 31.93
C LEU A 70 35.17 -26.44 32.64
N GLN A 71 35.12 -26.46 33.97
CA GLN A 71 34.76 -27.65 34.76
C GLN A 71 33.31 -28.09 34.51
N GLN A 72 32.36 -27.16 34.41
CA GLN A 72 30.97 -27.46 34.06
C GLN A 72 30.86 -28.07 32.66
N ALA A 73 31.70 -27.63 31.73
CA ALA A 73 31.87 -28.24 30.41
C ALA A 73 32.68 -29.56 30.42
N ASN A 74 33.05 -30.07 31.60
CA ASN A 74 33.92 -31.25 31.79
C ASN A 74 35.27 -31.15 31.05
N VAL A 75 35.80 -29.94 30.88
CA VAL A 75 37.14 -29.70 30.33
C VAL A 75 38.17 -29.93 31.43
N GLN A 76 39.03 -30.93 31.24
CA GLN A 76 40.11 -31.29 32.16
C GLN A 76 41.48 -30.86 31.62
N GLN A 77 41.59 -30.66 30.30
CA GLN A 77 42.80 -30.20 29.65
C GLN A 77 42.48 -29.23 28.52
N LEU A 78 43.20 -28.11 28.48
CA LEU A 78 43.31 -27.25 27.31
C LEU A 78 44.74 -27.34 26.77
N GLU A 79 44.90 -27.53 25.48
CA GLU A 79 46.20 -27.51 24.81
C GLU A 79 46.17 -26.45 23.70
N ILE A 80 47.01 -25.43 23.84
CA ILE A 80 47.12 -24.31 22.90
C ILE A 80 48.48 -24.43 22.22
N ARG A 81 48.51 -24.41 20.89
CA ARG A 81 49.72 -24.62 20.09
C ARG A 81 49.84 -23.62 18.97
N ILE A 82 51.02 -23.01 18.84
CA ILE A 82 51.35 -22.09 17.75
C ILE A 82 52.13 -22.88 16.71
N GLY A 83 51.70 -22.79 15.45
CA GLY A 83 52.26 -23.52 14.32
C GLY A 83 52.33 -22.69 13.04
N TYR A 84 52.67 -23.33 11.92
CA TYR A 84 52.85 -22.65 10.64
C TYR A 84 51.53 -22.09 10.11
N HIS A 85 50.45 -22.86 10.24
CA HIS A 85 49.12 -22.54 9.72
C HIS A 85 48.23 -21.79 10.72
N GLY A 86 48.61 -21.70 12.00
CA GLY A 86 47.76 -21.01 12.97
C GLY A 86 48.07 -21.24 14.45
N ILE A 87 47.12 -20.85 15.29
CA ILE A 87 47.07 -21.16 16.73
C ILE A 87 45.95 -22.17 16.98
N PHE A 88 46.34 -23.42 17.17
CA PHE A 88 45.45 -24.56 17.39
C PHE A 88 45.07 -24.68 18.87
N ILE A 89 43.79 -24.95 19.11
CA ILE A 89 43.23 -25.13 20.44
C ILE A 89 42.60 -26.52 20.51
N TYR A 90 42.91 -27.25 21.57
CA TYR A 90 42.33 -28.56 21.86
C TYR A 90 41.74 -28.57 23.26
N ALA A 91 40.54 -29.11 23.40
CA ALA A 91 39.93 -29.40 24.69
C ALA A 91 39.80 -30.92 24.84
N ASN A 92 40.34 -31.47 25.92
CA ASN A 92 40.35 -32.91 26.18
C ASN A 92 40.91 -33.76 25.01
N GLY A 93 41.79 -33.18 24.19
CA GLY A 93 42.38 -33.84 23.02
C GLY A 93 41.54 -33.77 21.74
N GLN A 94 40.36 -33.14 21.78
CA GLN A 94 39.55 -32.85 20.59
C GLN A 94 39.92 -31.48 20.03
N ALA A 95 40.06 -31.37 18.71
CA ALA A 95 40.35 -30.11 18.04
C ALA A 95 39.13 -29.17 18.10
N LEU A 96 39.39 -27.90 18.42
CA LEU A 96 38.41 -26.83 18.38
C LEU A 96 38.67 -25.93 17.15
N PRO A 97 37.75 -25.00 16.81
CA PRO A 97 38.06 -23.91 15.89
C PRO A 97 39.36 -23.21 16.30
N TYR A 98 40.18 -22.86 15.32
CA TYR A 98 41.53 -22.35 15.55
C TYR A 98 41.77 -21.04 14.80
N ILE A 99 42.74 -20.25 15.26
CA ILE A 99 43.10 -19.02 14.54
C ILE A 99 43.98 -19.42 13.36
N GLN A 100 43.51 -19.24 12.13
CA GLN A 100 44.29 -19.51 10.94
C GLN A 100 45.07 -18.28 10.50
N TRP A 101 46.22 -18.52 9.89
CA TRP A 101 46.97 -17.48 9.23
C TRP A 101 47.75 -18.01 8.02
N ASN A 102 48.11 -17.09 7.14
CA ASN A 102 48.99 -17.30 6.00
C ASN A 102 50.19 -16.32 6.10
N ASP A 103 51.09 -16.35 5.12
CA ASP A 103 52.30 -15.51 5.19
C ASP A 103 51.99 -14.01 5.13
N GLU A 104 50.95 -13.61 4.41
CA GLU A 104 50.52 -12.22 4.29
C GLU A 104 49.90 -11.69 5.58
N SER A 105 48.93 -12.41 6.15
CA SER A 105 48.30 -12.07 7.43
C SER A 105 49.28 -12.09 8.61
N VAL A 106 50.29 -12.97 8.57
CA VAL A 106 51.37 -12.94 9.56
C VAL A 106 52.28 -11.74 9.39
N ALA A 107 52.62 -11.37 8.15
CA ALA A 107 53.42 -10.17 7.91
C ALA A 107 52.68 -8.92 8.42
N LEU A 108 51.37 -8.84 8.18
CA LEU A 108 50.54 -7.77 8.71
C LEU A 108 50.47 -7.80 10.24
N LEU A 109 50.22 -8.96 10.85
CA LEU A 109 50.22 -9.11 12.31
C LEU A 109 51.58 -8.69 12.92
N GLN A 110 52.71 -9.03 12.28
CA GLN A 110 54.03 -8.58 12.72
C GLN A 110 54.16 -7.06 12.68
N ASP A 111 53.69 -6.42 11.61
CA ASP A 111 53.67 -4.95 11.50
C ASP A 111 52.83 -4.32 12.62
N VAL A 112 51.61 -4.81 12.83
CA VAL A 112 50.73 -4.34 13.92
C VAL A 112 51.40 -4.51 15.29
N LEU A 113 51.93 -5.70 15.59
CA LEU A 113 52.60 -5.97 16.87
C LEU A 113 53.87 -5.13 17.05
N SER A 114 54.59 -4.81 15.97
CA SER A 114 55.80 -3.97 16.04
C SER A 114 55.50 -2.50 16.37
N LYS A 115 54.28 -2.05 16.04
CA LYS A 115 53.77 -0.69 16.29
C LYS A 115 52.96 -0.58 17.58
N THR A 116 52.64 -1.71 18.21
CA THR A 116 51.86 -1.76 19.45
C THR A 116 52.79 -1.77 20.66
N ALA A 117 52.64 -0.77 21.52
CA ALA A 117 53.46 -0.62 22.72
C ALA A 117 53.38 -1.88 23.62
N GLY A 118 54.54 -2.49 23.90
CA GLY A 118 54.66 -3.70 24.72
C GLY A 118 54.55 -5.03 23.98
N ALA A 119 54.25 -5.03 22.67
CA ALA A 119 54.11 -6.22 21.85
C ALA A 119 55.30 -6.47 20.89
N GLU A 120 56.34 -5.64 20.93
CA GLU A 120 57.43 -5.62 19.95
C GLU A 120 58.25 -6.92 19.97
N ARG A 121 58.38 -7.54 21.16
CA ARG A 121 59.02 -8.85 21.31
C ARG A 121 58.23 -9.97 20.65
N ALA A 122 56.89 -9.89 20.68
CA ALA A 122 56.03 -10.87 20.03
C ALA A 122 56.19 -10.79 18.51
N ALA A 123 56.26 -9.58 17.94
CA ALA A 123 56.54 -9.37 16.51
C ALA A 123 57.84 -10.08 16.08
N THR A 124 58.90 -9.94 16.88
CA THR A 124 60.22 -10.56 16.59
C THR A 124 60.20 -12.08 16.77
N ALA A 125 59.40 -12.60 17.70
CA ALA A 125 59.31 -14.03 18.01
C ALA A 125 58.40 -14.80 17.03
N LEU A 126 57.39 -14.16 16.46
CA LEU A 126 56.34 -14.82 15.66
C LEU A 126 56.88 -15.67 14.49
N PRO A 127 57.85 -15.21 13.66
CA PRO A 127 58.44 -16.06 12.61
C PRO A 127 59.05 -17.36 13.15
N TRP A 128 59.68 -17.28 14.33
CA TRP A 128 60.31 -18.44 14.96
C TRP A 128 59.28 -19.38 15.58
N LEU A 129 58.24 -18.83 16.21
CA LEU A 129 57.14 -19.62 16.78
C LEU A 129 56.43 -20.46 15.71
N ARG A 130 56.20 -19.88 14.52
CA ARG A 130 55.63 -20.59 13.36
C ARG A 130 56.52 -21.74 12.84
N ARG A 131 57.85 -21.61 12.94
CA ARG A 131 58.80 -22.63 12.45
C ARG A 131 59.09 -23.74 13.47
N ILE A 132 59.07 -23.42 14.76
CA ILE A 132 59.51 -24.31 15.86
C ILE A 132 58.35 -25.00 16.58
N GLY A 133 57.11 -24.56 16.39
CA GLY A 133 55.93 -25.27 16.89
C GLY A 133 55.93 -25.41 18.41
N VAL A 134 55.45 -24.40 19.13
CA VAL A 134 55.42 -24.42 20.60
C VAL A 134 53.99 -24.61 21.11
N GLY A 135 53.85 -25.27 22.26
CA GLY A 135 52.55 -25.48 22.87
C GLY A 135 52.58 -25.42 24.39
N VAL A 136 51.43 -25.12 24.96
CA VAL A 136 51.17 -25.17 26.40
C VAL A 136 49.98 -26.07 26.63
N ARG A 137 50.11 -27.00 27.58
CA ARG A 137 49.05 -27.90 28.00
C ARG A 137 48.64 -27.55 29.42
N LEU A 138 47.51 -26.87 29.55
CA LEU A 138 46.89 -26.51 30.82
C LEU A 138 46.10 -27.71 31.33
N LYS A 139 46.46 -28.25 32.49
CA LYS A 139 45.68 -29.25 33.21
C LYS A 139 44.83 -28.54 34.25
N LEU A 140 43.52 -28.62 34.08
CA LEU A 140 42.54 -27.96 34.94
C LEU A 140 42.18 -28.85 36.13
N PRO A 141 41.72 -28.27 37.25
CA PRO A 141 41.19 -29.07 38.36
C PRO A 141 39.95 -29.84 37.91
N LEU A 142 39.78 -31.08 38.39
CA LEU A 142 38.60 -31.89 38.05
C LEU A 142 37.32 -31.29 38.65
N ALA A 143 36.22 -31.37 37.92
CA ALA A 143 34.90 -31.10 38.47
C ALA A 143 34.56 -32.12 39.57
N ALA A 144 33.74 -31.71 40.54
CA ALA A 144 33.31 -32.59 41.63
C ALA A 144 32.59 -33.84 41.07
N GLY A 145 33.09 -35.03 41.41
CA GLY A 145 32.53 -36.30 40.94
C GLY A 145 32.95 -36.72 39.52
N ALA A 146 33.73 -35.92 38.80
CA ALA A 146 34.23 -36.29 37.47
C ALA A 146 35.41 -37.27 37.57
N THR A 147 35.43 -38.27 36.68
CA THR A 147 36.57 -39.19 36.53
C THR A 147 37.62 -38.58 35.61
N ALA A 148 38.90 -38.81 35.91
CA ALA A 148 39.99 -38.37 35.05
C ALA A 148 39.88 -38.99 33.64
N LEU A 149 39.88 -38.16 32.61
CA LEU A 149 39.82 -38.61 31.21
C LEU A 149 41.19 -39.08 30.74
N GLU A 150 41.20 -40.14 29.92
CA GLU A 150 42.39 -40.53 29.17
C GLU A 150 42.50 -39.67 27.91
N ILE A 151 43.25 -38.57 28.03
CA ILE A 151 43.39 -37.58 26.96
C ILE A 151 44.57 -37.93 26.06
N PRO A 152 44.35 -38.17 24.75
CA PRO A 152 45.43 -38.54 23.84
C PRO A 152 46.47 -37.42 23.72
N ARG A 153 47.72 -37.81 23.44
CA ARG A 153 48.75 -36.85 23.09
C ARG A 153 48.47 -36.29 21.70
N TRP A 154 48.65 -34.98 21.56
CA TRP A 154 48.60 -34.29 20.28
C TRP A 154 49.57 -34.90 19.25
N LYS A 155 49.13 -35.04 18.00
CA LYS A 155 49.83 -35.77 16.94
C LYS A 155 50.37 -34.90 15.81
N GLY A 156 50.02 -33.61 15.77
CA GLY A 156 50.39 -32.70 14.69
C GLY A 156 49.27 -31.69 14.43
N GLU A 157 49.54 -30.72 13.57
CA GLU A 157 48.52 -29.74 13.16
C GLU A 157 47.37 -30.46 12.46
N GLU A 158 46.16 -30.27 12.98
CA GLU A 158 44.94 -30.79 12.38
C GLU A 158 44.27 -29.61 11.69
N LEU A 159 44.40 -29.54 10.36
CA LEU A 159 43.76 -28.50 9.55
C LEU A 159 42.28 -28.81 9.34
N VAL A 160 41.49 -27.78 9.06
CA VAL A 160 40.08 -27.94 8.68
C VAL A 160 39.93 -28.81 7.45
N THR A 161 38.88 -29.64 7.42
CA THR A 161 38.48 -30.35 6.21
C THR A 161 37.69 -29.39 5.35
N THR A 162 38.04 -29.23 4.07
CA THR A 162 37.26 -28.38 3.16
C THR A 162 35.85 -28.93 3.03
N GLU A 163 34.86 -28.08 3.28
CA GLU A 163 33.43 -28.38 3.18
C GLU A 163 32.82 -27.44 2.13
N THR A 164 31.86 -27.93 1.36
CA THR A 164 31.08 -27.10 0.43
C THR A 164 29.61 -27.32 0.76
N PRO A 165 28.94 -26.33 1.36
CA PRO A 165 27.54 -26.41 1.73
C PRO A 165 26.67 -26.63 0.50
N ALA A 166 25.60 -27.39 0.64
CA ALA A 166 24.64 -27.60 -0.44
C ALA A 166 23.76 -26.37 -0.70
N ALA A 167 23.57 -25.52 0.31
CA ALA A 167 22.79 -24.28 0.25
C ALA A 167 23.28 -23.28 1.31
N THR A 168 22.99 -22.01 1.08
CA THR A 168 23.21 -20.94 2.05
C THR A 168 22.24 -21.10 3.23
N THR A 169 22.77 -21.07 4.46
CA THR A 169 21.98 -21.23 5.70
C THR A 169 21.60 -19.89 6.32
N ILE A 170 22.49 -18.89 6.21
CA ILE A 170 22.30 -17.50 6.64
C ILE A 170 22.84 -16.60 5.54
N GLY A 171 22.07 -15.60 5.10
CA GLY A 171 22.49 -14.68 4.02
C GLY A 171 22.04 -15.10 2.61
N PRO A 172 22.51 -14.40 1.55
CA PRO A 172 23.61 -13.44 1.56
C PRO A 172 23.28 -12.14 2.30
N ILE A 173 24.16 -11.69 3.19
CA ILE A 173 24.07 -10.43 3.93
C ILE A 173 25.39 -9.68 3.75
N GLN A 174 25.35 -8.46 3.20
CA GLN A 174 26.47 -7.52 3.25
C GLN A 174 26.08 -6.32 4.10
N PHE A 175 26.70 -6.14 5.25
CA PHE A 175 26.45 -5.03 6.15
C PHE A 175 27.58 -4.01 6.07
N GLY A 176 27.36 -2.92 5.32
CA GLY A 176 28.35 -1.85 5.08
C GLY A 176 28.13 -0.57 5.88
N GLY A 177 26.98 -0.49 6.56
CA GLY A 177 26.50 0.71 7.22
C GLY A 177 27.18 1.07 8.54
N LEU A 178 27.94 0.15 9.16
CA LEU A 178 28.56 0.41 10.46
C LEU A 178 29.83 1.26 10.32
N ALA A 179 29.81 2.45 10.90
CA ALA A 179 30.95 3.35 10.91
C ALA A 179 31.24 3.89 12.30
N TYR A 180 32.52 3.94 12.67
CA TYR A 180 33.01 4.54 13.91
C TYR A 180 33.68 5.88 13.63
N ASP A 181 33.36 6.88 14.46
CA ASP A 181 34.05 8.17 14.45
C ASP A 181 35.44 8.08 15.14
N ALA A 182 36.17 9.21 15.14
CA ALA A 182 37.50 9.28 15.77
C ALA A 182 37.49 9.07 17.30
N ALA A 183 36.33 9.19 17.95
CA ALA A 183 36.16 8.92 19.38
C ALA A 183 35.74 7.46 19.66
N GLY A 184 35.49 6.66 18.63
CA GLY A 184 35.02 5.28 18.76
C GLY A 184 33.51 5.17 18.96
N ASN A 185 32.75 6.20 18.64
CA ASN A 185 31.28 6.15 18.65
C ASN A 185 30.76 5.55 17.35
N PRO A 186 29.90 4.52 17.42
CA PRO A 186 29.30 3.91 16.24
C PRO A 186 28.17 4.75 15.66
N SER A 187 27.99 4.62 14.35
CA SER A 187 26.85 5.05 13.57
C SER A 187 26.46 3.94 12.61
N LEU A 188 25.17 3.82 12.34
CA LEU A 188 24.59 2.84 11.42
C LEU A 188 23.90 3.58 10.27
N GLU A 189 24.31 3.34 9.04
CA GLU A 189 23.78 4.04 7.85
C GLU A 189 23.84 5.57 7.98
N GLY A 190 24.83 6.08 8.73
CA GLY A 190 25.01 7.51 9.01
C GLY A 190 24.19 8.06 10.19
N VAL A 191 23.39 7.24 10.87
CA VAL A 191 22.66 7.61 12.09
C VAL A 191 23.48 7.23 13.32
N ALA A 192 23.67 8.14 14.27
CA ALA A 192 24.44 7.85 15.46
C ALA A 192 23.78 6.73 16.28
N LEU A 193 24.55 5.71 16.70
CA LEU A 193 23.98 4.59 17.45
C LEU A 193 23.35 5.04 18.77
N SER A 194 23.84 6.12 19.38
CA SER A 194 23.24 6.70 20.58
C SER A 194 21.80 7.18 20.36
N GLU A 195 21.48 7.67 19.15
CA GLU A 195 20.11 8.04 18.78
C GLU A 195 19.24 6.78 18.65
N ILE A 196 19.82 5.70 18.09
CA ILE A 196 19.17 4.39 18.01
C ILE A 196 18.92 3.80 19.40
N GLU A 197 19.93 3.76 20.27
CA GLU A 197 19.82 3.29 21.65
C GLU A 197 18.82 4.10 22.47
N GLN A 198 18.78 5.43 22.27
CA GLN A 198 17.80 6.30 22.91
C GLN A 198 16.37 5.95 22.49
N SER A 199 16.15 5.62 21.21
CA SER A 199 14.84 5.20 20.72
C SER A 199 14.40 3.82 21.23
N LEU A 200 15.35 2.88 21.33
CA LEU A 200 15.11 1.51 21.79
C LEU A 200 15.02 1.44 23.33
N GLY A 201 15.42 2.51 24.03
CA GLY A 201 15.49 2.52 25.50
C GLY A 201 16.55 1.56 26.06
N ALA A 202 17.49 1.11 25.24
CA ALA A 202 18.50 0.12 25.60
C ALA A 202 19.83 0.40 24.89
N SER A 203 20.94 0.25 25.61
CA SER A 203 22.27 0.31 25.00
C SER A 203 22.63 -1.03 24.35
N LEU A 204 23.15 -0.95 23.13
CA LEU A 204 23.70 -2.05 22.33
C LEU A 204 25.20 -2.27 22.65
N GLY A 205 25.85 -1.32 23.31
CA GLY A 205 27.20 -1.49 23.85
C GLY A 205 28.30 -1.64 22.80
N LEU A 206 28.13 -1.04 21.63
CA LEU A 206 29.04 -1.22 20.49
C LEU A 206 30.22 -0.22 20.47
N ASN A 207 30.33 0.70 21.43
CA ASN A 207 31.44 1.68 21.44
C ASN A 207 32.81 1.00 21.51
N LEU A 208 33.74 1.45 20.67
CA LEU A 208 35.12 0.94 20.68
C LEU A 208 35.92 1.55 21.83
N PRO A 209 36.65 0.74 22.62
CA PRO A 209 37.53 1.26 23.66
C PRO A 209 38.64 2.16 23.07
N PRO A 210 39.10 3.20 23.79
CA PRO A 210 40.15 4.11 23.30
C PRO A 210 41.44 3.41 22.86
N MET A 211 41.79 2.29 23.52
CA MET A 211 42.96 1.50 23.15
C MET A 211 42.82 0.86 21.76
N VAL A 212 41.61 0.42 21.38
CA VAL A 212 41.35 -0.14 20.05
C VAL A 212 41.47 0.96 19.01
N MET A 213 40.91 2.14 19.25
CA MET A 213 41.06 3.29 18.36
C MET A 213 42.52 3.72 18.17
N GLN A 214 43.33 3.67 19.23
CA GLN A 214 44.77 3.93 19.15
C GLN A 214 45.49 2.92 18.26
N ILE A 215 45.16 1.62 18.37
CA ILE A 215 45.75 0.56 17.54
C ILE A 215 45.34 0.77 16.08
N LEU A 216 44.04 0.97 15.81
CA LEU A 216 43.51 1.21 14.46
C LEU A 216 44.18 2.43 13.81
N THR A 217 44.35 3.52 14.56
CA THR A 217 45.06 4.72 14.09
C THR A 217 46.55 4.43 13.83
N ALA A 218 47.23 3.70 14.71
CA ALA A 218 48.64 3.38 14.57
C ALA A 218 48.96 2.52 13.33
N VAL A 219 48.00 1.70 12.91
CA VAL A 219 48.12 0.87 11.70
C VAL A 219 47.49 1.53 10.47
N ASN A 220 46.95 2.75 10.63
CA ASN A 220 46.23 3.52 9.59
C ASN A 220 45.07 2.73 8.97
N ALA A 221 44.32 2.00 9.80
CA ALA A 221 43.15 1.25 9.40
C ALA A 221 41.99 2.17 9.02
N GLN A 222 41.39 1.96 7.86
CA GLN A 222 40.17 2.66 7.43
C GLN A 222 38.96 1.74 7.48
N GLN A 223 39.15 0.45 7.21
CA GLN A 223 38.08 -0.53 7.09
C GLN A 223 38.51 -1.88 7.68
N LEU A 224 37.61 -2.53 8.41
CA LEU A 224 37.71 -3.93 8.83
C LEU A 224 36.57 -4.70 8.15
N THR A 225 36.90 -5.79 7.45
CA THR A 225 35.92 -6.72 6.91
C THR A 225 35.98 -8.03 7.68
N VAL A 226 34.80 -8.54 8.07
CA VAL A 226 34.59 -9.86 8.66
C VAL A 226 33.67 -10.63 7.72
N ALA A 227 34.20 -11.66 7.07
CA ALA A 227 33.50 -12.45 6.07
C ALA A 227 33.36 -13.89 6.55
N THR A 228 32.16 -14.46 6.56
CA THR A 228 31.99 -15.91 6.79
C THR A 228 32.35 -16.67 5.52
N GLN A 229 32.99 -17.83 5.70
CA GLN A 229 33.36 -18.77 4.66
C GLN A 229 32.94 -20.17 5.11
N PRO A 230 32.79 -21.13 4.18
CA PRO A 230 32.41 -22.49 4.54
C PRO A 230 33.28 -23.16 5.61
N ASN A 231 34.54 -22.76 5.66
CA ASN A 231 35.53 -23.34 6.56
C ASN A 231 36.18 -22.31 7.50
N GLY A 232 35.58 -21.14 7.67
CA GLY A 232 36.16 -20.13 8.52
C GLY A 232 35.46 -18.79 8.54
N ILE A 233 36.02 -17.87 9.32
CA ILE A 233 35.72 -16.45 9.28
C ILE A 233 37.01 -15.76 8.87
N ASP A 234 36.99 -15.13 7.71
CA ASP A 234 38.09 -14.33 7.21
C ASP A 234 37.98 -12.91 7.76
N LEU A 235 39.11 -12.42 8.24
CA LEU A 235 39.26 -11.06 8.73
C LEU A 235 40.18 -10.33 7.76
N SER A 236 39.88 -9.10 7.41
CA SER A 236 40.80 -8.25 6.65
C SER A 236 40.71 -6.79 7.07
N ILE A 237 41.83 -6.08 6.96
CA ILE A 237 41.93 -4.65 7.24
C ILE A 237 42.46 -3.94 6.01
N ASP A 238 41.68 -3.00 5.48
CA ASP A 238 41.94 -2.31 4.21
C ASP A 238 42.25 -3.29 3.05
N GLY A 239 41.50 -4.39 2.99
CA GLY A 239 41.65 -5.45 1.99
C GLY A 239 42.86 -6.39 2.20
N LYS A 240 43.66 -6.19 3.24
CA LYS A 240 44.77 -7.09 3.59
C LYS A 240 44.32 -8.15 4.60
N PRO A 241 44.61 -9.43 4.39
CA PRO A 241 44.14 -10.48 5.28
C PRO A 241 44.75 -10.34 6.67
N LEU A 242 43.93 -10.55 7.70
CA LEU A 242 44.32 -10.74 9.09
C LEU A 242 44.19 -12.24 9.45
N PRO A 243 44.78 -12.67 10.58
CA PRO A 243 44.51 -14.01 11.09
C PRO A 243 43.00 -14.21 11.28
N GLY A 244 42.43 -15.20 10.61
CA GLY A 244 41.01 -15.54 10.66
C GLY A 244 40.72 -16.66 11.65
N ILE A 245 39.48 -17.13 11.68
CA ILE A 245 39.08 -18.34 12.41
C ILE A 245 38.86 -19.45 11.39
N ALA A 246 39.41 -20.63 11.61
CA ALA A 246 39.14 -21.80 10.81
C ALA A 246 38.28 -22.80 11.57
N TYR A 247 37.26 -23.32 10.90
CA TYR A 247 36.40 -24.38 11.42
C TYR A 247 35.96 -25.36 10.32
N ASP A 248 35.47 -26.51 10.78
CA ASP A 248 34.67 -27.45 10.00
C ASP A 248 33.58 -28.02 10.92
N THR A 249 32.64 -28.78 10.37
CA THR A 249 31.51 -29.32 11.13
C THR A 249 31.96 -30.10 12.37
N ALA A 250 33.07 -30.86 12.29
CA ALA A 250 33.60 -31.62 13.42
C ALA A 250 34.10 -30.73 14.57
N ARG A 251 34.81 -29.64 14.26
CA ARG A 251 35.30 -28.67 15.25
C ARG A 251 34.16 -27.85 15.86
N LEU A 252 33.19 -27.43 15.06
CA LEU A 252 32.00 -26.72 15.54
C LEU A 252 31.20 -27.59 16.53
N ASN A 253 31.02 -28.87 16.21
CA ASN A 253 30.41 -29.83 17.14
C ASN A 253 31.22 -30.04 18.42
N SER A 254 32.55 -29.91 18.35
CA SER A 254 33.43 -30.06 19.52
C SER A 254 33.41 -28.85 20.46
N ILE A 255 33.12 -27.64 19.95
CA ILE A 255 33.02 -26.42 20.78
C ILE A 255 31.63 -26.24 21.42
N LEU A 256 30.55 -26.76 20.81
CA LEU A 256 29.19 -26.67 21.36
C LEU A 256 29.05 -27.06 22.84
N PRO A 257 29.56 -28.21 23.33
CA PRO A 257 29.44 -28.57 24.74
C PRO A 257 30.26 -27.68 25.69
N ILE A 258 31.21 -26.92 25.14
CA ILE A 258 32.10 -26.02 25.89
C ILE A 258 31.51 -24.61 25.96
N ILE A 259 30.88 -24.15 24.88
CA ILE A 259 30.47 -22.75 24.75
C ILE A 259 29.24 -22.39 25.59
N GLY A 260 28.32 -23.33 25.81
CA GLY A 260 27.13 -23.08 26.64
C GLY A 260 27.45 -22.54 28.04
N PRO A 261 28.29 -23.24 28.83
CA PRO A 261 28.74 -22.73 30.13
C PRO A 261 29.53 -21.41 30.08
N LEU A 262 30.18 -21.11 28.95
CA LEU A 262 30.98 -19.89 28.77
C LEU A 262 30.14 -18.66 28.39
N ALA A 263 29.13 -18.85 27.54
CA ALA A 263 28.27 -17.78 27.03
C ALA A 263 27.13 -17.39 27.98
N GLY A 264 26.86 -18.24 28.98
CA GLY A 264 25.74 -18.06 29.91
C GLY A 264 24.41 -18.53 29.31
N PRO A 265 23.38 -18.73 30.16
CA PRO A 265 22.13 -19.37 29.74
C PRO A 265 21.37 -18.60 28.67
N ALA A 266 21.47 -17.26 28.62
CA ALA A 266 20.76 -16.44 27.66
C ALA A 266 21.27 -16.59 26.20
N MET A 267 22.58 -16.86 26.01
CA MET A 267 23.18 -17.00 24.69
C MET A 267 23.41 -18.46 24.29
N ALA A 268 23.36 -19.40 25.24
CA ALA A 268 23.64 -20.82 24.98
C ALA A 268 22.72 -21.41 23.91
N ASP A 269 21.42 -21.13 23.98
CA ASP A 269 20.43 -21.65 23.02
C ASP A 269 20.64 -21.03 21.62
N THR A 270 20.86 -19.71 21.55
CA THR A 270 21.17 -19.03 20.28
C THR A 270 22.43 -19.60 19.64
N LEU A 271 23.50 -19.80 20.41
CA LEU A 271 24.75 -20.36 19.90
C LEU A 271 24.59 -21.81 19.45
N ALA A 272 23.77 -22.61 20.15
CA ALA A 272 23.46 -23.98 19.75
C ALA A 272 22.75 -24.04 18.38
N THR A 273 21.96 -23.02 18.04
CA THR A 273 21.32 -22.89 16.73
C THR A 273 22.25 -22.31 15.65
N VAL A 274 23.01 -21.25 15.97
CA VAL A 274 23.82 -20.52 14.98
C VAL A 274 25.09 -21.28 14.59
N ILE A 275 25.78 -21.90 15.55
CA ILE A 275 27.08 -22.55 15.30
C ILE A 275 26.99 -23.63 14.20
N PRO A 276 26.00 -24.54 14.19
CA PRO A 276 25.83 -25.51 13.11
C PRO A 276 25.54 -24.90 11.73
N GLN A 277 25.04 -23.66 11.68
CA GLN A 277 24.72 -22.98 10.44
C GLN A 277 25.93 -22.28 9.80
N LEU A 278 26.99 -21.99 10.57
CA LEU A 278 28.18 -21.26 10.10
C LEU A 278 28.82 -21.81 8.81
N PRO A 279 28.87 -23.12 8.54
CA PRO A 279 29.40 -23.62 7.27
C PRO A 279 28.63 -23.10 6.06
N GLY A 280 27.32 -22.90 6.14
CA GLY A 280 26.51 -22.35 5.04
C GLY A 280 26.30 -20.84 5.10
N ALA A 281 26.90 -20.13 6.05
CA ALA A 281 26.64 -18.71 6.25
C ALA A 281 27.42 -17.86 5.23
N ASP A 282 26.73 -16.88 4.64
CA ASP A 282 27.24 -15.91 3.69
C ASP A 282 26.98 -14.49 4.23
N ILE A 283 27.88 -14.03 5.09
CA ILE A 283 27.78 -12.78 5.84
C ILE A 283 29.08 -12.01 5.67
N ASP A 284 28.98 -10.82 5.10
CA ASP A 284 30.05 -9.83 4.98
C ASP A 284 29.73 -8.62 5.85
N LEU A 285 30.38 -8.51 7.00
CA LEU A 285 30.34 -7.32 7.85
C LEU A 285 31.51 -6.41 7.51
N ILE A 286 31.22 -5.21 7.04
CA ILE A 286 32.19 -4.17 6.72
C ILE A 286 32.04 -3.04 7.73
N VAL A 287 33.10 -2.79 8.49
CA VAL A 287 33.18 -1.76 9.50
C VAL A 287 34.11 -0.66 9.04
N SER A 288 33.62 0.58 9.00
CA SER A 288 34.43 1.75 8.69
C SER A 288 34.94 2.43 9.96
N PHE A 289 36.17 2.94 9.93
CA PHE A 289 36.76 3.77 11.00
C PHE A 289 36.98 5.22 10.55
N THR A 290 36.37 5.61 9.41
CA THR A 290 36.50 6.96 8.84
C THR A 290 35.41 7.92 9.30
N GLY A 291 34.45 7.44 10.11
CA GLY A 291 33.24 8.17 10.49
C GLY A 291 32.15 8.20 9.42
N GLN A 292 32.32 7.52 8.29
CA GLN A 292 31.33 7.38 7.22
C GLN A 292 31.18 5.91 6.81
N PRO A 293 30.00 5.43 6.36
CA PRO A 293 29.83 4.08 5.85
C PRO A 293 30.84 3.72 4.75
N ALA A 294 31.38 2.49 4.78
CA ALA A 294 32.38 2.05 3.80
C ALA A 294 31.75 1.54 2.50
N SER A 295 30.51 1.08 2.56
CA SER A 295 29.70 0.69 1.41
C SER A 295 28.23 0.73 1.80
N ASP A 296 27.34 0.67 0.80
CA ASP A 296 25.92 0.46 1.06
C ASP A 296 25.70 -0.92 1.67
N THR A 297 24.79 -1.02 2.63
CA THR A 297 24.29 -2.30 3.12
C THR A 297 23.42 -2.95 2.06
N LYS A 298 23.65 -4.24 1.81
CA LYS A 298 22.82 -5.09 0.95
C LYS A 298 22.25 -6.22 1.79
N LEU A 299 20.95 -6.14 2.04
CA LEU A 299 20.19 -7.20 2.70
C LEU A 299 19.38 -7.92 1.63
N SER A 300 19.49 -9.24 1.59
CA SER A 300 18.46 -10.07 0.98
C SER A 300 17.18 -10.00 1.81
N SER A 301 16.04 -10.36 1.22
CA SER A 301 14.78 -10.47 1.97
C SER A 301 14.99 -11.39 3.17
N ILE A 302 14.64 -10.90 4.37
CA ILE A 302 14.82 -11.64 5.62
C ILE A 302 13.74 -12.74 5.66
N PRO A 303 14.10 -14.03 5.59
CA PRO A 303 13.13 -15.11 5.72
C PRO A 303 12.74 -15.24 7.18
N ILE A 304 11.48 -14.90 7.47
CA ILE A 304 10.86 -15.01 8.78
C ILE A 304 9.93 -16.22 8.75
N LYS A 305 10.28 -17.28 9.47
CA LYS A 305 9.35 -18.39 9.69
C LYS A 305 8.47 -18.10 10.89
N VAL A 306 7.16 -18.15 10.68
CA VAL A 306 6.14 -18.18 11.74
C VAL A 306 5.95 -19.62 12.19
N ASN A 307 6.15 -19.89 13.48
CA ASN A 307 5.92 -21.21 14.05
C ASN A 307 4.42 -21.43 14.35
N GLU A 308 4.02 -22.69 14.55
CA GLU A 308 2.63 -23.04 14.86
C GLU A 308 2.08 -22.36 16.13
N ASP A 309 2.96 -22.00 17.06
CA ASP A 309 2.61 -21.28 18.29
C ASP A 309 2.55 -19.76 18.11
N GLY A 310 2.86 -19.23 16.91
CA GLY A 310 2.88 -17.79 16.61
C GLY A 310 4.19 -17.08 16.95
N THR A 311 5.21 -17.80 17.40
CA THR A 311 6.57 -17.25 17.56
C THR A 311 7.26 -17.09 16.21
N LEU A 312 8.20 -16.16 16.12
CA LEU A 312 8.94 -15.86 14.88
C LEU A 312 10.37 -16.38 14.97
N SER A 313 10.91 -16.85 13.85
CA SER A 313 12.32 -17.15 13.70
C SER A 313 12.87 -16.64 12.37
N ALA A 314 14.05 -16.04 12.38
CA ALA A 314 14.76 -15.57 11.18
C ALA A 314 15.97 -16.46 10.93
N TRP A 315 16.09 -17.05 9.73
CA TRP A 315 17.15 -18.04 9.43
C TRP A 315 17.23 -19.19 10.47
N GLY A 316 16.09 -19.54 11.08
CA GLY A 316 16.00 -20.53 12.16
C GLY A 316 16.39 -20.02 13.55
N ILE A 317 16.82 -18.77 13.70
CA ILE A 317 17.12 -18.11 14.97
C ILE A 317 15.81 -17.52 15.54
N PRO A 318 15.38 -17.90 16.76
CA PRO A 318 14.19 -17.32 17.38
C PRO A 318 14.33 -15.80 17.58
N LEU A 319 13.30 -15.03 17.20
CA LEU A 319 13.25 -13.57 17.39
C LEU A 319 12.61 -13.14 18.73
N GLY A 320 12.32 -14.10 19.59
CA GLY A 320 11.70 -13.88 20.89
C GLY A 320 11.15 -15.18 21.47
N SER A 321 10.75 -15.15 22.74
CA SER A 321 10.15 -16.30 23.44
C SER A 321 8.63 -16.21 23.54
N SER A 322 8.04 -15.10 23.11
CA SER A 322 6.59 -14.87 23.17
C SER A 322 6.01 -14.84 21.76
N PRO A 323 4.80 -15.39 21.56
CA PRO A 323 4.14 -15.36 20.26
C PRO A 323 3.81 -13.92 19.88
N ILE A 324 4.23 -13.51 18.69
CA ILE A 324 3.97 -12.17 18.14
C ILE A 324 2.64 -12.20 17.37
N LEU A 325 2.40 -13.29 16.63
CA LEU A 325 1.12 -13.53 15.98
C LEU A 325 0.25 -14.39 16.89
N THR A 326 -0.96 -13.91 17.21
CA THR A 326 -1.88 -14.67 18.05
C THR A 326 -2.47 -15.86 17.28
N PRO A 327 -2.89 -16.95 17.97
CA PRO A 327 -3.53 -18.09 17.30
C PRO A 327 -4.79 -17.73 16.49
N ASP A 328 -5.53 -16.70 16.90
CA ASP A 328 -6.70 -16.20 16.15
C ASP A 328 -6.29 -15.58 14.81
N VAL A 329 -5.29 -14.70 14.82
CA VAL A 329 -4.74 -14.09 13.60
C VAL A 329 -4.19 -15.16 12.67
N LEU A 330 -3.44 -16.13 13.22
CA LEU A 330 -2.89 -17.22 12.44
C LEU A 330 -4.00 -18.10 11.82
N GLY A 331 -5.04 -18.41 12.59
CA GLY A 331 -6.20 -19.16 12.10
C GLY A 331 -6.95 -18.43 10.99
N LYS A 332 -7.07 -17.09 11.06
CA LYS A 332 -7.69 -16.27 10.02
C LYS A 332 -6.85 -16.20 8.74
N LEU A 333 -5.52 -16.05 8.86
CA LEU A 333 -4.61 -16.11 7.71
C LEU A 333 -4.65 -17.47 7.02
N GLN A 334 -4.72 -18.55 7.82
CA GLN A 334 -4.87 -19.91 7.33
C GLN A 334 -6.22 -20.14 6.65
N ALA A 335 -7.32 -19.58 7.18
CA ALA A 335 -8.64 -19.64 6.56
C ALA A 335 -8.71 -18.90 5.21
N ALA A 336 -7.86 -17.88 5.05
CA ALA A 336 -7.64 -17.17 3.78
C ALA A 336 -6.62 -17.87 2.85
N ASP A 337 -6.18 -19.10 3.17
CA ASP A 337 -5.16 -19.86 2.42
C ASP A 337 -3.81 -19.13 2.25
N ILE A 338 -3.46 -18.22 3.17
CA ILE A 338 -2.20 -17.47 3.13
C ILE A 338 -1.09 -18.29 3.77
N GLN A 339 -0.09 -18.67 2.96
CA GLN A 339 1.11 -19.42 3.39
C GLN A 339 2.38 -18.56 3.34
N LYS A 340 2.33 -17.40 2.66
CA LYS A 340 3.44 -16.46 2.58
C LYS A 340 2.96 -15.01 2.58
N VAL A 341 3.64 -14.15 3.33
CA VAL A 341 3.45 -12.69 3.28
C VAL A 341 4.79 -12.04 3.01
N ASP A 342 4.92 -11.44 1.83
CA ASP A 342 6.09 -10.66 1.45
C ASP A 342 5.78 -9.19 1.70
N LEU A 343 6.71 -8.47 2.32
CA LEU A 343 6.58 -7.04 2.58
C LEU A 343 7.90 -6.34 2.35
N ASN A 344 7.84 -5.12 1.83
CA ASN A 344 9.01 -4.25 1.68
C ASN A 344 8.59 -2.81 1.90
N ILE A 345 9.45 -2.04 2.58
CA ILE A 345 9.28 -0.61 2.75
C ILE A 345 10.36 0.07 1.93
N VAL A 346 9.95 0.87 0.94
CA VAL A 346 10.85 1.62 0.07
C VAL A 346 10.39 3.07 0.02
N GLY A 347 11.26 3.98 0.46
CA GLY A 347 10.90 5.39 0.60
C GLY A 347 9.72 5.55 1.57
N ASP A 348 8.63 6.14 1.07
CA ASP A 348 7.40 6.38 1.84
C ASP A 348 6.24 5.46 1.41
N SER A 349 6.58 4.28 0.88
CA SER A 349 5.60 3.28 0.44
C SER A 349 5.84 1.91 1.08
N LEU A 350 4.76 1.26 1.49
CA LEU A 350 4.70 -0.13 1.91
C LEU A 350 4.14 -0.99 0.78
N TYR A 351 4.99 -1.89 0.30
CA TYR A 351 4.67 -2.92 -0.67
C TYR A 351 4.34 -4.21 0.07
N LEU A 352 3.24 -4.84 -0.30
CA LEU A 352 2.74 -6.06 0.31
C LEU A 352 2.37 -7.07 -0.78
N ALA A 353 2.61 -8.35 -0.51
CA ALA A 353 2.06 -9.44 -1.29
C ALA A 353 1.70 -10.60 -0.39
N ALA A 354 0.62 -11.27 -0.75
CA ALA A 354 0.19 -12.51 -0.10
C ALA A 354 0.32 -13.64 -1.12
N ASN A 355 1.02 -14.72 -0.78
CA ASN A 355 1.31 -15.83 -1.69
C ASN A 355 1.93 -15.35 -3.04
N GLN A 356 2.77 -14.32 -3.01
CA GLN A 356 3.38 -13.66 -4.20
C GLN A 356 2.38 -12.98 -5.16
N GLN A 357 1.16 -12.75 -4.71
CA GLN A 357 0.19 -11.89 -5.39
C GLN A 357 0.20 -10.52 -4.71
N SER A 358 0.40 -9.46 -5.49
CA SER A 358 0.50 -8.11 -4.96
C SER A 358 -0.81 -7.67 -4.31
N LEU A 359 -0.68 -7.05 -3.13
CA LEU A 359 -1.73 -6.33 -2.44
C LEU A 359 -1.57 -4.83 -2.76
N PRO A 360 -2.60 -3.99 -2.48
CA PRO A 360 -2.50 -2.56 -2.66
C PRO A 360 -1.26 -1.97 -1.98
N VAL A 361 -0.58 -1.07 -2.68
CA VAL A 361 0.57 -0.33 -2.15
C VAL A 361 0.04 0.84 -1.33
N ILE A 362 0.50 0.95 -0.09
CA ILE A 362 0.12 2.04 0.80
C ILE A 362 1.27 3.03 0.84
N SER A 363 1.03 4.27 0.45
CA SER A 363 1.98 5.37 0.58
C SER A 363 1.54 6.35 1.66
N TRP A 364 2.49 7.04 2.26
CA TRP A 364 2.24 8.03 3.29
C TRP A 364 3.11 9.28 3.09
N SER A 365 2.76 10.35 3.78
CA SER A 365 3.63 11.52 3.94
C SER A 365 4.22 11.61 5.35
N ASP A 366 5.26 12.45 5.50
CA ASP A 366 5.83 12.80 6.82
C ASP A 366 4.74 13.20 7.83
N ALA A 367 3.82 14.08 7.40
CA ALA A 367 2.74 14.59 8.25
C ALA A 367 1.76 13.50 8.70
N SER A 368 1.47 12.53 7.82
CA SER A 368 0.54 11.46 8.15
C SER A 368 1.09 10.48 9.18
N LEU A 369 2.40 10.15 9.14
CA LEU A 369 3.01 9.22 10.09
C LEU A 369 3.08 9.80 11.50
N ASP A 370 3.40 11.10 11.63
CA ASP A 370 3.36 11.79 12.93
C ASP A 370 1.94 11.72 13.53
N THR A 371 0.92 11.88 12.68
CA THR A 371 -0.49 11.75 13.06
C THR A 371 -0.82 10.32 13.48
N PHE A 372 -0.44 9.31 12.69
CA PHE A 372 -0.65 7.90 13.02
C PHE A 372 0.08 7.50 14.30
N GLY A 373 1.23 8.09 14.61
CA GLY A 373 1.94 7.87 15.87
C GLY A 373 1.08 8.21 17.09
N GLY A 374 0.32 9.30 17.04
CA GLY A 374 -0.64 9.68 18.08
C GLY A 374 -1.80 8.69 18.20
N VAL A 375 -2.37 8.33 17.04
CA VAL A 375 -3.57 7.49 16.94
C VAL A 375 -3.30 6.03 17.28
N ALA A 376 -2.15 5.48 16.85
CA ALA A 376 -1.76 4.10 17.13
C ALA A 376 -1.45 3.87 18.61
N THR A 377 -1.03 4.91 19.33
CA THR A 377 -0.88 4.85 20.79
C THR A 377 -2.24 4.62 21.47
N GLU A 378 -3.30 5.30 21.01
CA GLU A 378 -4.65 5.16 21.57
C GLU A 378 -5.37 3.88 21.12
N LEU A 379 -5.24 3.49 19.84
CA LEU A 379 -5.92 2.31 19.29
C LEU A 379 -5.21 0.99 19.59
N PHE A 380 -3.88 0.95 19.53
CA PHE A 380 -3.10 -0.29 19.62
C PHE A 380 -2.26 -0.40 20.90
N GLY A 381 -2.27 0.62 21.77
CA GLY A 381 -1.56 0.59 23.05
C GLY A 381 -0.03 0.53 22.92
N VAL A 382 0.51 0.91 21.77
CA VAL A 382 1.95 0.91 21.50
C VAL A 382 2.57 2.13 22.21
N SER A 383 3.70 1.94 22.91
CA SER A 383 4.31 3.04 23.65
C SER A 383 4.82 4.16 22.71
N PRO A 384 4.64 5.45 23.05
CA PRO A 384 5.01 6.58 22.19
C PRO A 384 6.46 6.60 21.69
N GLY A 385 7.40 6.07 22.49
CA GLY A 385 8.83 6.02 22.12
C GLY A 385 9.16 5.10 20.95
N LEU A 386 8.39 4.01 20.78
CA LEU A 386 8.57 3.07 19.66
C LEU A 386 8.05 3.62 18.33
N LEU A 387 6.99 4.43 18.37
CA LEU A 387 6.35 4.96 17.16
C LEU A 387 7.00 6.25 16.65
N GLY A 388 7.46 7.16 17.52
CA GLY A 388 8.12 8.38 17.07
C GLY A 388 9.58 8.12 16.67
N SER A 389 10.41 7.84 17.68
CA SER A 389 11.86 7.68 17.49
C SER A 389 12.21 6.39 16.75
N GLY A 390 11.55 5.28 17.09
CA GLY A 390 11.78 3.99 16.46
C GLY A 390 11.42 4.00 14.97
N LEU A 391 10.26 4.56 14.60
CA LEU A 391 9.86 4.67 13.19
C LEU A 391 10.77 5.63 12.42
N ALA A 392 11.17 6.77 12.99
CA ALA A 392 12.12 7.68 12.35
C ALA A 392 13.48 7.00 12.05
N ILE A 393 13.93 6.11 12.93
CA ILE A 393 15.13 5.31 12.70
C ILE A 393 14.89 4.25 11.64
N VAL A 394 13.78 3.52 11.71
CA VAL A 394 13.41 2.59 10.64
C VAL A 394 13.38 3.33 9.30
N ARG A 395 12.80 4.53 9.23
CA ARG A 395 12.79 5.41 8.04
C ARG A 395 14.19 5.76 7.56
N SER A 396 15.07 6.22 8.46
CA SER A 396 16.45 6.56 8.09
C SER A 396 17.24 5.38 7.54
N ILE A 397 16.94 4.16 8.01
CA ILE A 397 17.55 2.92 7.55
C ILE A 397 16.89 2.48 6.22
N VAL A 398 15.56 2.42 6.13
CA VAL A 398 14.84 1.97 4.91
C VAL A 398 14.97 2.94 3.74
N ALA A 399 15.17 4.23 4.00
CA ALA A 399 15.43 5.24 2.97
C ALA A 399 16.75 4.97 2.22
N LYS A 400 17.71 4.28 2.86
CA LYS A 400 19.02 3.94 2.27
C LYS A 400 19.13 2.47 1.91
N THR A 401 18.37 1.60 2.57
CA THR A 401 18.45 0.15 2.40
C THR A 401 17.04 -0.42 2.43
N ALA A 402 16.52 -0.86 1.29
CA ALA A 402 15.24 -1.57 1.25
C ALA A 402 15.29 -2.80 2.18
N ILE A 403 14.37 -2.87 3.15
CA ILE A 403 14.25 -4.02 4.05
C ILE A 403 13.05 -4.83 3.57
N GLY A 404 13.33 -5.85 2.76
CA GLY A 404 12.37 -6.90 2.45
C GLY A 404 12.27 -7.88 3.62
N MET A 405 11.05 -8.21 4.04
CA MET A 405 10.78 -9.36 4.90
C MET A 405 9.87 -10.33 4.16
N SER A 406 10.11 -11.62 4.34
CA SER A 406 9.30 -12.67 3.75
C SER A 406 8.86 -13.63 4.84
N LEU A 407 7.59 -13.58 5.20
CA LEU A 407 7.01 -14.34 6.28
C LEU A 407 6.45 -15.66 5.73
N ASP A 408 7.06 -16.78 6.10
CA ASP A 408 6.55 -18.13 5.82
C ASP A 408 5.61 -18.56 6.96
N LEU A 409 4.34 -18.75 6.62
CA LEU A 409 3.28 -19.13 7.55
C LEU A 409 3.09 -20.66 7.62
N PRO A 410 2.67 -21.21 8.77
CA PRO A 410 2.37 -22.63 8.88
C PRO A 410 1.14 -22.99 8.04
N VAL A 411 1.27 -24.08 7.28
CA VAL A 411 0.21 -24.60 6.40
C VAL A 411 -0.95 -25.12 7.24
N ALA A 412 -2.18 -24.76 6.88
CA ALA A 412 -3.38 -25.24 7.54
C ALA A 412 -3.48 -26.79 7.48
N ALA A 413 -4.03 -27.41 8.52
CA ALA A 413 -4.17 -28.86 8.58
C ALA A 413 -5.00 -29.39 7.39
N GLY A 414 -4.37 -30.18 6.52
CA GLY A 414 -5.01 -30.75 5.33
C GLY A 414 -4.88 -29.90 4.05
N ALA A 415 -4.32 -28.69 4.13
CA ALA A 415 -3.99 -27.89 2.96
C ALA A 415 -2.67 -28.36 2.30
N ALA A 416 -2.55 -28.14 0.98
CA ALA A 416 -1.33 -28.46 0.25
C ALA A 416 -0.31 -27.31 0.40
N ALA A 417 0.95 -27.66 0.67
CA ALA A 417 2.03 -26.68 0.71
C ALA A 417 2.26 -26.06 -0.69
N MET A 418 2.27 -24.73 -0.74
CA MET A 418 2.59 -23.96 -1.95
C MET A 418 4.11 -23.82 -2.11
N SER A 419 4.56 -23.63 -3.36
CA SER A 419 5.95 -23.33 -3.68
C SER A 419 6.06 -21.89 -4.14
N PHE A 420 7.06 -21.18 -3.62
CA PHE A 420 7.26 -19.75 -3.83
C PHE A 420 8.62 -19.48 -4.46
N ASP A 421 8.71 -18.48 -5.34
CA ASP A 421 9.97 -18.06 -5.94
C ASP A 421 10.82 -17.29 -4.91
N ALA A 422 12.05 -17.74 -4.67
CA ALA A 422 12.98 -17.06 -3.77
C ALA A 422 13.45 -15.70 -4.30
N ALA A 423 13.29 -15.42 -5.60
CA ALA A 423 13.67 -14.17 -6.25
C ALA A 423 12.50 -13.18 -6.43
N TYR A 424 11.35 -13.45 -5.78
CA TYR A 424 10.18 -12.56 -5.89
C TYR A 424 10.47 -11.17 -5.34
N ASP A 425 10.27 -10.16 -6.17
CA ASP A 425 10.39 -8.76 -5.81
C ASP A 425 9.00 -8.14 -5.62
N VAL A 426 8.60 -7.95 -4.37
CA VAL A 426 7.31 -7.34 -4.00
C VAL A 426 7.21 -5.87 -4.45
N THR A 427 8.32 -5.21 -4.79
CA THR A 427 8.32 -3.81 -5.24
C THR A 427 8.08 -3.66 -6.73
N ALA A 428 8.12 -4.77 -7.49
CA ALA A 428 7.87 -4.78 -8.92
C ALA A 428 6.36 -4.73 -9.28
N SER A 429 5.48 -4.52 -8.30
CA SER A 429 4.05 -4.32 -8.52
C SER A 429 3.81 -3.15 -9.47
N ASN A 430 3.01 -3.39 -10.51
CA ASN A 430 2.59 -2.37 -11.44
C ASN A 430 1.08 -2.49 -11.62
N PHE A 431 0.35 -1.53 -11.07
CA PHE A 431 -1.11 -1.53 -11.12
C PHE A 431 -1.58 -0.81 -12.38
N ALA A 432 -2.35 -1.51 -13.21
CA ALA A 432 -2.95 -0.88 -14.37
C ALA A 432 -4.17 -0.03 -13.94
N PRO A 433 -4.39 1.16 -14.51
CA PRO A 433 -5.63 1.90 -14.33
C PRO A 433 -6.84 1.04 -14.71
N ALA A 434 -7.92 1.14 -13.94
CA ALA A 434 -9.18 0.48 -14.29
C ALA A 434 -9.63 0.89 -15.71
N ALA A 435 -9.97 -0.09 -16.53
CA ALA A 435 -10.55 0.17 -17.85
C ALA A 435 -12.00 0.64 -17.65
N SER A 436 -12.22 1.96 -17.71
CA SER A 436 -13.58 2.51 -17.68
C SER A 436 -14.25 2.31 -19.04
N GLY A 437 -15.23 1.41 -19.11
CA GLY A 437 -16.11 1.27 -20.26
C GLY A 437 -17.15 2.39 -20.25
N GLY A 438 -16.82 3.56 -20.78
CA GLY A 438 -17.70 4.74 -20.85
C GLY A 438 -17.21 5.92 -20.01
N GLY A 439 -17.93 7.05 -20.12
CA GLY A 439 -17.56 8.33 -19.52
C GLY A 439 -17.33 8.23 -18.02
N LYS A 440 -16.15 8.67 -17.57
CA LYS A 440 -15.79 8.71 -16.15
C LYS A 440 -16.61 9.80 -15.47
N PRO A 441 -17.55 9.46 -14.57
CA PRO A 441 -18.23 10.49 -13.81
C PRO A 441 -17.21 11.16 -12.88
N SER A 442 -17.13 12.49 -12.94
CA SER A 442 -16.38 13.28 -11.97
C SER A 442 -17.33 13.79 -10.89
N LEU A 443 -17.18 13.31 -9.67
CA LEU A 443 -17.97 13.76 -8.51
C LEU A 443 -17.10 14.69 -7.68
N GLN A 444 -17.32 16.01 -7.78
CA GLN A 444 -16.83 16.93 -6.77
C GLN A 444 -17.96 17.24 -5.80
N THR A 445 -17.83 16.84 -4.53
CA THR A 445 -18.83 17.14 -3.50
C THR A 445 -18.15 17.71 -2.26
N GLY A 446 -18.71 18.82 -1.77
CA GLY A 446 -18.26 19.50 -0.57
C GLY A 446 -19.16 19.17 0.61
N LEU A 447 -18.64 18.47 1.62
CA LEU A 447 -19.29 18.33 2.92
C LEU A 447 -18.76 19.40 3.86
N VAL A 448 -19.66 20.08 4.57
CA VAL A 448 -19.29 21.07 5.58
C VAL A 448 -19.79 20.57 6.92
N PHE A 449 -18.88 20.39 7.86
CA PHE A 449 -19.18 20.09 9.24
C PHE A 449 -18.89 21.31 10.12
N ASN A 450 -19.67 21.45 11.19
CA ASN A 450 -19.43 22.41 12.26
C ASN A 450 -19.67 21.72 13.60
N ASP A 451 -18.68 21.77 14.50
CA ASP A 451 -18.70 21.04 15.77
C ASP A 451 -19.06 19.54 15.61
N GLY A 452 -18.55 18.90 14.54
CA GLY A 452 -18.80 17.50 14.22
C GLY A 452 -20.18 17.20 13.60
N ASN A 453 -21.05 18.18 13.41
CA ASN A 453 -22.37 18.02 12.78
C ASN A 453 -22.34 18.51 11.33
N LEU A 454 -22.93 17.75 10.40
CA LEU A 454 -23.07 18.16 9.01
C LEU A 454 -23.99 19.38 8.94
N VAL A 455 -23.49 20.50 8.39
CA VAL A 455 -24.27 21.74 8.20
C VAL A 455 -24.68 21.95 6.76
N SER A 456 -23.90 21.44 5.79
CA SER A 456 -24.31 21.38 4.39
C SER A 456 -23.62 20.24 3.66
N ALA A 457 -24.33 19.61 2.73
CA ALA A 457 -23.75 18.66 1.79
C ALA A 457 -23.93 19.19 0.37
N GLY A 458 -22.83 19.30 -0.34
CA GLY A 458 -22.82 19.75 -1.71
C GLY A 458 -23.28 21.19 -1.94
N GLY A 459 -23.11 22.06 -0.92
CA GLY A 459 -23.64 23.43 -0.93
C GLY A 459 -25.11 23.54 -0.50
N ILE A 460 -25.81 22.42 -0.31
CA ILE A 460 -27.20 22.38 0.16
C ILE A 460 -27.22 22.34 1.69
N PRO A 461 -27.87 23.30 2.37
CA PRO A 461 -28.01 23.28 3.83
C PRO A 461 -28.70 22.01 4.32
N VAL A 462 -28.27 21.49 5.47
CA VAL A 462 -28.85 20.26 6.05
C VAL A 462 -30.34 20.41 6.36
N GLU A 463 -30.81 21.63 6.67
CA GLU A 463 -32.23 21.92 6.90
C GLU A 463 -33.10 21.58 5.67
N THR A 464 -32.54 21.74 4.46
CA THR A 464 -33.18 21.37 3.18
C THR A 464 -33.06 19.88 2.91
N LEU A 465 -32.01 19.22 3.40
CA LEU A 465 -31.82 17.76 3.27
C LEU A 465 -32.68 16.97 4.27
N ASP A 466 -32.97 17.55 5.44
CA ASP A 466 -33.85 16.97 6.46
C ASP A 466 -35.27 16.76 5.89
N SER A 467 -35.76 17.67 5.03
CA SER A 467 -37.05 17.49 4.35
C SER A 467 -37.05 16.35 3.33
N LEU A 468 -35.87 15.92 2.86
CA LEU A 468 -35.68 14.72 2.04
C LEU A 468 -35.54 13.44 2.89
N GLY A 469 -35.66 13.53 4.22
CA GLY A 469 -35.49 12.40 5.13
C GLY A 469 -34.04 12.01 5.36
N VAL A 470 -33.07 12.85 4.94
CA VAL A 470 -31.67 12.66 5.29
C VAL A 470 -31.51 13.07 6.75
N ALA A 471 -31.37 12.10 7.65
CA ALA A 471 -31.18 12.41 9.06
C ALA A 471 -29.85 13.16 9.27
N GLY A 472 -29.82 14.12 10.21
CA GLY A 472 -28.60 14.82 10.59
C GLY A 472 -27.43 13.86 10.85
N ILE A 473 -26.36 14.02 10.06
CA ILE A 473 -25.15 13.20 10.12
C ILE A 473 -24.15 13.89 11.06
N SER A 474 -23.71 13.17 12.09
CA SER A 474 -22.61 13.61 12.97
C SER A 474 -21.40 12.69 12.83
N LEU A 475 -20.21 13.26 12.77
CA LEU A 475 -18.97 12.48 12.79
C LEU A 475 -18.80 11.77 14.15
N PRO A 476 -18.37 10.50 14.16
CA PRO A 476 -18.00 9.83 15.41
C PRO A 476 -16.90 10.60 16.16
N ALA A 477 -16.93 10.60 17.50
CA ALA A 477 -15.99 11.39 18.32
C ALA A 477 -14.51 11.03 18.07
N ASN A 478 -14.21 9.76 17.76
CA ASN A 478 -12.88 9.31 17.38
C ASN A 478 -12.46 9.85 16.00
N VAL A 479 -13.40 10.02 15.07
CA VAL A 479 -13.13 10.68 13.79
C VAL A 479 -12.86 12.16 14.05
N VAL A 480 -13.71 12.87 14.80
CA VAL A 480 -13.46 14.28 15.15
C VAL A 480 -12.08 14.45 15.81
N SER A 481 -11.74 13.60 16.77
CA SER A 481 -10.43 13.65 17.46
C SER A 481 -9.26 13.37 16.51
N LEU A 482 -9.41 12.39 15.60
CA LEU A 482 -8.42 12.12 14.55
C LEU A 482 -8.22 13.36 13.67
N LEU A 483 -9.30 14.00 13.25
CA LEU A 483 -9.24 15.16 12.36
C LEU A 483 -8.64 16.39 13.05
N GLU A 484 -8.99 16.62 14.33
CA GLU A 484 -8.34 17.63 15.17
C GLU A 484 -6.83 17.35 15.33
N SER A 485 -6.42 16.09 15.45
CA SER A 485 -5.01 15.71 15.58
C SER A 485 -4.20 15.94 14.29
N ILE A 486 -4.83 15.83 13.12
CA ILE A 486 -4.23 16.18 11.83
C ILE A 486 -4.03 17.71 11.75
N GLY A 487 -4.86 18.48 12.44
CA GLY A 487 -4.81 19.95 12.44
C GLY A 487 -5.28 20.59 11.13
N ALA A 488 -5.97 19.82 10.28
CA ALA A 488 -6.43 20.27 8.98
C ALA A 488 -7.79 20.96 9.07
N GLY A 489 -7.94 22.09 8.37
CA GLY A 489 -9.26 22.72 8.18
C GLY A 489 -10.11 21.99 7.14
N LYS A 490 -9.43 21.31 6.21
CA LYS A 490 -10.01 20.61 5.07
C LYS A 490 -9.35 19.25 4.86
N ILE A 491 -10.18 18.26 4.55
CA ILE A 491 -9.77 16.93 4.10
C ILE A 491 -10.30 16.74 2.69
N SER A 492 -9.53 16.12 1.81
CA SER A 492 -10.08 15.64 0.54
C SER A 492 -9.73 14.19 0.31
N LEU A 493 -10.69 13.42 -0.19
CA LEU A 493 -10.49 12.09 -0.72
C LEU A 493 -10.59 12.18 -2.24
N THR A 494 -9.47 11.93 -2.93
CA THR A 494 -9.37 12.01 -4.38
C THR A 494 -9.09 10.63 -4.95
N THR A 495 -9.87 10.22 -5.96
CA THR A 495 -9.56 9.06 -6.79
C THR A 495 -9.07 9.54 -8.15
N THR A 496 -7.97 8.96 -8.64
CA THR A 496 -7.48 9.25 -10.00
C THR A 496 -6.84 8.00 -10.57
N GLY A 497 -7.50 7.38 -11.55
CA GLY A 497 -7.01 6.17 -12.22
C GLY A 497 -6.94 4.96 -11.29
N ASN A 498 -5.75 4.60 -10.84
CA ASN A 498 -5.46 3.47 -9.95
C ASN A 498 -5.07 3.91 -8.53
N THR A 499 -5.30 5.18 -8.20
CA THR A 499 -4.91 5.77 -6.91
C THR A 499 -6.11 6.29 -6.14
N LEU A 500 -6.12 6.03 -4.84
CA LEU A 500 -6.99 6.64 -3.85
C LEU A 500 -6.09 7.45 -2.91
N GLU A 501 -6.28 8.75 -2.83
CA GLU A 501 -5.44 9.63 -2.03
C GLU A 501 -6.29 10.43 -1.05
N LEU A 502 -5.96 10.31 0.23
CA LEU A 502 -6.47 11.17 1.29
C LEU A 502 -5.49 12.33 1.48
N GLN A 503 -5.99 13.56 1.44
CA GLN A 503 -5.21 14.79 1.58
C GLN A 503 -5.77 15.65 2.72
N ALA A 504 -4.88 16.42 3.36
CA ALA A 504 -5.22 17.45 4.35
C ALA A 504 -4.70 18.81 3.89
N ASP A 505 -5.59 19.79 3.78
CA ASP A 505 -5.31 21.12 3.26
C ASP A 505 -4.54 21.11 1.92
N GLY A 506 -4.81 20.11 1.08
CA GLY A 506 -4.15 19.89 -0.22
C GLY A 506 -2.79 19.20 -0.16
N ASN A 507 -2.35 18.72 1.01
CA ASN A 507 -1.15 17.91 1.16
C ASN A 507 -1.51 16.42 1.27
N PRO A 508 -0.83 15.51 0.55
CA PRO A 508 -1.05 14.07 0.67
C PRO A 508 -0.87 13.61 2.11
N LEU A 509 -1.80 12.82 2.63
CA LEU A 509 -1.67 12.09 3.88
C LEU A 509 -1.37 10.63 3.60
N VAL A 510 -2.31 9.93 2.98
CA VAL A 510 -2.21 8.50 2.68
C VAL A 510 -2.66 8.27 1.25
N GLY A 511 -1.82 7.60 0.48
CA GLY A 511 -2.18 7.09 -0.83
C GLY A 511 -2.34 5.58 -0.79
N VAL A 512 -3.24 5.06 -1.61
CA VAL A 512 -3.37 3.65 -1.89
C VAL A 512 -3.36 3.48 -3.41
N GLU A 513 -2.40 2.72 -3.92
CA GLU A 513 -2.33 2.33 -5.32
C GLU A 513 -2.74 0.86 -5.46
N PHE A 514 -3.63 0.56 -6.41
CA PHE A 514 -4.21 -0.78 -6.55
C PHE A 514 -4.68 -1.04 -7.99
N ASP A 515 -4.88 -2.31 -8.33
CA ASP A 515 -5.75 -2.71 -9.44
C ASP A 515 -6.91 -3.57 -8.89
N ASN A 516 -7.85 -3.96 -9.76
CA ASN A 516 -9.01 -4.76 -9.33
C ASN A 516 -8.58 -6.09 -8.69
N ALA A 517 -7.53 -6.74 -9.19
CA ALA A 517 -7.10 -8.05 -8.69
C ALA A 517 -6.48 -7.93 -7.28
N ALA A 518 -5.65 -6.93 -7.05
CA ALA A 518 -5.04 -6.65 -5.76
C ALA A 518 -6.10 -6.24 -4.72
N LEU A 519 -7.09 -5.45 -5.14
CA LEU A 519 -8.20 -5.01 -4.30
C LEU A 519 -9.11 -6.18 -3.91
N ASP A 520 -9.49 -7.03 -4.86
CA ASP A 520 -10.27 -8.25 -4.62
C ASP A 520 -9.55 -9.19 -3.64
N LEU A 521 -8.25 -9.37 -3.82
CA LEU A 521 -7.42 -10.17 -2.91
C LEU A 521 -7.39 -9.55 -1.49
N ALA A 522 -7.18 -8.23 -1.39
CA ALA A 522 -7.17 -7.53 -0.11
C ALA A 522 -8.52 -7.61 0.62
N LEU A 523 -9.63 -7.44 -0.10
CA LEU A 523 -10.98 -7.56 0.45
C LEU A 523 -11.30 -9.00 0.86
N GLY A 524 -10.87 -9.99 0.09
CA GLY A 524 -11.00 -11.41 0.44
C GLY A 524 -10.26 -11.77 1.73
N ILE A 525 -9.03 -11.26 1.91
CA ILE A 525 -8.28 -11.42 3.16
C ILE A 525 -9.01 -10.69 4.30
N ALA A 526 -9.38 -9.42 4.11
CA ALA A 526 -10.07 -8.61 5.12
C ALA A 526 -11.41 -9.21 5.56
N GLY A 527 -12.12 -9.91 4.66
CA GLY A 527 -13.33 -10.69 4.94
C GLY A 527 -13.19 -11.67 6.11
N ASN A 528 -11.99 -12.20 6.33
CA ASN A 528 -11.70 -13.12 7.43
C ASN A 528 -11.46 -12.41 8.78
N PHE A 529 -11.26 -11.09 8.78
CA PHE A 529 -10.95 -10.29 9.97
C PHE A 529 -12.15 -9.48 10.48
N VAL A 530 -13.20 -9.30 9.67
CA VAL A 530 -14.42 -8.60 10.09
C VAL A 530 -15.45 -9.55 10.70
N SER A 531 -16.29 -9.02 11.59
CA SER A 531 -17.37 -9.80 12.22
C SER A 531 -18.54 -10.11 11.27
N ASP A 532 -18.72 -9.31 10.21
CA ASP A 532 -19.77 -9.46 9.20
C ASP A 532 -19.19 -9.27 7.78
N PRO A 533 -18.83 -10.36 7.09
CA PRO A 533 -18.25 -10.30 5.74
C PRO A 533 -19.17 -9.66 4.70
N ALA A 534 -20.49 -9.70 4.89
CA ALA A 534 -21.46 -9.16 3.94
C ALA A 534 -21.30 -7.63 3.75
N GLN A 535 -20.82 -6.93 4.78
CA GLN A 535 -20.52 -5.51 4.68
C GLN A 535 -19.37 -5.22 3.72
N LEU A 536 -18.35 -6.09 3.68
CA LEU A 536 -17.22 -5.96 2.76
C LEU A 536 -17.58 -6.39 1.34
N GLU A 537 -18.51 -7.34 1.16
CA GLU A 537 -19.02 -7.71 -0.18
C GLU A 537 -19.72 -6.53 -0.86
N MET A 538 -20.55 -5.79 -0.11
CA MET A 538 -21.21 -4.59 -0.64
C MET A 538 -20.19 -3.50 -1.00
N VAL A 539 -19.18 -3.29 -0.16
CA VAL A 539 -18.08 -2.35 -0.45
C VAL A 539 -17.30 -2.81 -1.68
N GLY A 540 -16.96 -4.09 -1.79
CA GLY A 540 -16.22 -4.65 -2.93
C GLY A 540 -16.98 -4.59 -4.25
N ALA A 541 -18.31 -4.68 -4.24
CA ALA A 541 -19.11 -4.53 -5.45
C ALA A 541 -19.13 -3.07 -5.95
N ALA A 542 -19.16 -2.09 -5.05
CA ALA A 542 -19.21 -0.66 -5.39
C ALA A 542 -17.83 -0.04 -5.62
N LEU A 543 -16.77 -0.55 -4.96
CA LEU A 543 -15.44 0.04 -4.97
C LEU A 543 -14.87 0.21 -6.38
N PRO A 544 -14.91 -0.79 -7.29
CA PRO A 544 -14.37 -0.63 -8.63
C PRO A 544 -15.01 0.52 -9.42
N GLU A 545 -16.32 0.74 -9.27
CA GLU A 545 -17.02 1.87 -9.93
C GLU A 545 -16.63 3.21 -9.31
N ILE A 546 -16.58 3.29 -7.98
CA ILE A 546 -16.15 4.51 -7.25
C ILE A 546 -14.71 4.86 -7.63
N LEU A 547 -13.83 3.86 -7.73
CA LEU A 547 -12.41 4.03 -8.02
C LEU A 547 -12.13 4.30 -9.49
N ALA A 548 -12.97 3.81 -10.41
CA ALA A 548 -12.92 4.19 -11.82
C ALA A 548 -13.44 5.62 -12.09
N SER A 549 -14.14 6.20 -11.13
CA SER A 549 -14.64 7.58 -11.16
C SER A 549 -13.56 8.57 -10.71
N ASP A 550 -13.60 9.81 -11.20
CA ASP A 550 -12.75 10.90 -10.70
C ASP A 550 -13.48 11.58 -9.54
N VAL A 551 -13.50 10.92 -8.38
CA VAL A 551 -14.13 11.44 -7.15
C VAL A 551 -13.17 12.42 -6.50
N ASN A 552 -13.68 13.60 -6.17
CA ASN A 552 -13.05 14.58 -5.31
C ASN A 552 -14.05 14.96 -4.20
N LEU A 553 -14.05 14.15 -3.15
CA LEU A 553 -14.82 14.44 -1.95
C LEU A 553 -14.01 15.41 -1.10
N GLU A 554 -14.55 16.60 -0.86
CA GLU A 554 -13.96 17.62 -0.02
C GLU A 554 -14.77 17.74 1.27
N VAL A 555 -14.14 17.65 2.42
CA VAL A 555 -14.75 17.80 3.74
C VAL A 555 -14.09 18.98 4.44
N THR A 556 -14.88 19.98 4.82
CA THR A 556 -14.45 21.13 5.62
C THR A 556 -15.00 21.00 7.03
N LEU A 557 -14.22 21.38 8.03
CA LEU A 557 -14.52 21.11 9.45
C LEU A 557 -14.77 22.36 10.29
N ASP A 558 -14.46 23.53 9.75
CA ASP A 558 -14.51 24.83 10.41
C ASP A 558 -15.75 25.66 9.99
N GLY A 559 -16.74 25.00 9.39
CA GLY A 559 -17.93 25.64 8.85
C GLY A 559 -17.66 26.54 7.64
N GLN A 560 -16.44 26.57 7.08
CA GLN A 560 -16.17 27.29 5.84
C GLN A 560 -16.88 26.61 4.66
N PRO A 561 -17.29 27.39 3.65
CA PRO A 561 -17.88 26.80 2.46
C PRO A 561 -16.85 25.89 1.77
N ALA A 562 -17.22 24.62 1.60
CA ALA A 562 -16.50 23.67 0.75
C ALA A 562 -16.68 24.02 -0.74
N ALA A 563 -15.90 23.38 -1.60
CA ALA A 563 -16.14 23.44 -3.04
C ALA A 563 -17.63 23.17 -3.36
N ALA A 564 -18.23 24.02 -4.20
CA ALA A 564 -19.58 23.78 -4.72
C ALA A 564 -19.63 22.41 -5.39
N THR A 565 -20.74 21.68 -5.23
CA THR A 565 -20.91 20.42 -5.96
C THR A 565 -20.75 20.70 -7.43
N LYS A 566 -19.81 20.00 -8.05
CA LYS A 566 -19.74 19.91 -9.50
C LYS A 566 -19.89 18.44 -9.83
N LEU A 567 -21.11 18.09 -10.21
CA LEU A 567 -21.43 16.80 -10.74
C LEU A 567 -21.89 17.02 -12.17
N THR A 568 -21.08 16.58 -13.14
CA THR A 568 -21.45 16.67 -14.57
C THR A 568 -22.75 15.92 -14.83
N SER A 569 -22.92 14.76 -14.20
CA SER A 569 -24.20 14.07 -14.06
C SER A 569 -24.19 13.06 -12.90
N LEU A 570 -25.31 12.87 -12.22
CA LEU A 570 -25.52 11.78 -11.27
C LEU A 570 -25.81 10.49 -12.05
N PRO A 571 -24.90 9.50 -12.08
CA PRO A 571 -25.18 8.24 -12.72
C PRO A 571 -26.20 7.48 -11.87
N LEU A 572 -27.39 7.27 -12.43
CA LEU A 572 -28.44 6.45 -11.85
C LEU A 572 -28.63 5.22 -12.75
N ALA A 573 -28.40 4.02 -12.24
CA ALA A 573 -28.71 2.79 -12.96
C ALA A 573 -30.06 2.23 -12.51
N VAL A 574 -30.93 1.97 -13.48
CA VAL A 574 -32.22 1.30 -13.28
C VAL A 574 -32.00 -0.20 -13.36
N ASN A 575 -32.35 -0.91 -12.29
CA ASN A 575 -32.35 -2.37 -12.30
C ASN A 575 -33.58 -2.92 -13.02
N GLU A 576 -33.56 -4.19 -13.40
CA GLU A 576 -34.69 -4.85 -14.09
C GLU A 576 -36.01 -4.79 -13.30
N ASP A 577 -35.93 -4.73 -11.97
CA ASP A 577 -37.08 -4.64 -11.08
C ASP A 577 -37.61 -3.20 -10.91
N GLY A 578 -36.94 -2.19 -11.48
CA GLY A 578 -37.29 -0.78 -11.37
C GLY A 578 -36.75 -0.06 -10.14
N SER A 579 -35.91 -0.73 -9.33
CA SER A 579 -35.09 -0.07 -8.32
C SER A 579 -33.97 0.76 -8.96
N LEU A 580 -33.52 1.80 -8.25
CA LEU A 580 -32.45 2.68 -8.70
C LEU A 580 -31.18 2.39 -7.89
N THR A 581 -30.04 2.48 -8.55
CA THR A 581 -28.73 2.51 -7.89
C THR A 581 -27.97 3.77 -8.32
N ALA A 582 -27.28 4.40 -7.39
CA ALA A 582 -26.35 5.50 -7.65
C ALA A 582 -24.97 5.07 -7.16
N PHE A 583 -23.98 5.06 -8.04
CA PHE A 583 -22.63 4.55 -7.73
C PHE A 583 -22.65 3.14 -7.10
N GLY A 584 -23.52 2.26 -7.60
CA GLY A 584 -23.71 0.91 -7.06
C GLY A 584 -24.55 0.81 -5.77
N PHE A 585 -24.89 1.92 -5.11
CA PHE A 585 -25.73 1.92 -3.91
C PHE A 585 -27.20 2.05 -4.24
N ALA A 586 -28.05 1.24 -3.61
CA ALA A 586 -29.51 1.34 -3.76
C ALA A 586 -30.02 2.72 -3.31
N VAL A 587 -30.83 3.35 -4.16
CA VAL A 587 -31.50 4.62 -3.88
C VAL A 587 -32.96 4.32 -3.55
N GLY A 588 -33.31 4.46 -2.27
CA GLY A 588 -34.64 4.11 -1.75
C GLY A 588 -34.79 2.61 -1.45
N GLY A 589 -35.90 2.25 -0.79
CA GLY A 589 -36.18 0.86 -0.37
C GLY A 589 -37.14 0.09 -1.26
N GLU A 590 -37.73 0.75 -2.27
CA GLU A 590 -38.78 0.18 -3.13
C GLU A 590 -38.52 0.60 -4.60
N PRO A 591 -38.96 -0.20 -5.59
CA PRO A 591 -38.91 0.19 -7.00
C PRO A 591 -39.62 1.52 -7.26
N ILE A 592 -38.90 2.47 -7.86
CA ILE A 592 -39.42 3.82 -8.15
C ILE A 592 -40.00 3.86 -9.57
N LEU A 593 -39.42 3.10 -10.50
CA LEU A 593 -39.87 3.03 -11.89
C LEU A 593 -40.76 1.82 -12.13
N GLN A 594 -41.86 2.02 -12.87
CA GLN A 594 -42.76 0.92 -13.21
C GLN A 594 -42.11 0.00 -14.27
N PRO A 595 -42.26 -1.33 -14.16
CA PRO A 595 -41.74 -2.27 -15.16
C PRO A 595 -42.22 -1.98 -16.60
N GLN A 596 -43.45 -1.46 -16.74
CA GLN A 596 -43.99 -1.08 -18.05
C GLN A 596 -43.20 0.08 -18.68
N PHE A 597 -42.79 1.08 -17.89
CA PHE A 597 -41.98 2.19 -18.38
C PHE A 597 -40.62 1.70 -18.89
N ILE A 598 -39.97 0.79 -18.17
CA ILE A 598 -38.70 0.17 -18.59
C ILE A 598 -38.90 -0.58 -19.91
N ALA A 599 -39.96 -1.38 -20.01
CA ALA A 599 -40.28 -2.12 -21.24
C ALA A 599 -40.57 -1.18 -22.43
N ASP A 600 -41.28 -0.09 -22.19
CA ASP A 600 -41.59 0.92 -23.23
C ASP A 600 -40.31 1.63 -23.70
N MET A 601 -39.40 2.01 -22.78
CA MET A 601 -38.09 2.59 -23.12
C MET A 601 -37.22 1.60 -23.90
N GLN A 602 -37.20 0.32 -23.50
CA GLN A 602 -36.51 -0.75 -24.22
C GLN A 602 -37.06 -0.95 -25.63
N ALA A 603 -38.38 -0.88 -25.82
CA ALA A 603 -39.04 -1.04 -27.11
C ALA A 603 -38.64 0.04 -28.13
N ILE A 604 -38.27 1.24 -27.66
CA ILE A 604 -37.76 2.35 -28.48
C ILE A 604 -36.23 2.49 -28.41
N ASN A 605 -35.53 1.47 -27.88
CA ASN A 605 -34.08 1.39 -27.74
C ASN A 605 -33.47 2.57 -26.96
N VAL A 606 -34.16 3.08 -25.94
CA VAL A 606 -33.58 4.06 -25.00
C VAL A 606 -32.87 3.30 -23.89
N GLN A 607 -31.55 3.44 -23.84
CA GLN A 607 -30.67 2.83 -22.84
C GLN A 607 -30.09 3.87 -21.88
N ARG A 608 -30.20 5.17 -22.22
CA ARG A 608 -29.82 6.27 -21.34
C ARG A 608 -30.74 7.48 -21.54
N LEU A 609 -31.16 8.09 -20.43
CA LEU A 609 -31.90 9.35 -20.37
C LEU A 609 -31.07 10.35 -19.54
N ASP A 610 -30.64 11.42 -20.18
CA ASP A 610 -29.93 12.53 -19.52
C ASP A 610 -30.90 13.70 -19.31
N ALA A 611 -30.87 14.33 -18.14
CA ALA A 611 -31.70 15.48 -17.81
C ALA A 611 -30.90 16.51 -17.03
N ASN A 612 -31.04 17.81 -17.31
CA ASN A 612 -30.45 18.87 -16.49
C ASN A 612 -31.39 20.09 -16.47
N ILE A 613 -31.43 20.81 -15.36
CA ILE A 613 -32.15 22.08 -15.23
C ILE A 613 -31.11 23.18 -15.04
N VAL A 614 -30.99 24.08 -16.01
CA VAL A 614 -30.11 25.25 -15.92
C VAL A 614 -30.97 26.51 -15.99
N GLY A 615 -30.96 27.28 -14.90
CA GLY A 615 -31.89 28.40 -14.73
C GLY A 615 -33.34 27.91 -14.67
N ASP A 616 -34.17 28.40 -15.59
CA ASP A 616 -35.58 27.99 -15.72
C ASP A 616 -35.82 27.14 -16.97
N SER A 617 -34.79 26.40 -17.43
CA SER A 617 -34.83 25.56 -18.62
C SER A 617 -34.43 24.11 -18.30
N LEU A 618 -35.29 23.15 -18.68
CA LEU A 618 -35.03 21.71 -18.67
C LEU A 618 -34.46 21.26 -20.03
N TYR A 619 -33.26 20.72 -19.95
CA TYR A 619 -32.56 20.06 -21.02
C TYR A 619 -32.72 18.55 -20.85
N LEU A 620 -33.09 17.85 -21.92
CA LEU A 620 -33.24 16.41 -21.93
C LEU A 620 -32.47 15.84 -23.12
N ALA A 621 -31.90 14.66 -22.95
CA ALA A 621 -31.36 13.86 -24.05
C ALA A 621 -31.64 12.38 -23.82
N THR A 622 -31.70 11.62 -24.91
CA THR A 622 -31.76 10.16 -24.85
C THR A 622 -30.64 9.60 -25.70
N ASN A 623 -29.87 8.65 -25.18
CA ASN A 623 -28.78 8.01 -25.91
C ASN A 623 -27.76 9.02 -26.51
N GLY A 624 -27.45 10.12 -25.80
CA GLY A 624 -26.58 11.18 -26.31
C GLY A 624 -27.19 12.06 -27.41
N GLN A 625 -28.51 11.97 -27.65
CA GLN A 625 -29.24 12.81 -28.60
C GLN A 625 -30.22 13.73 -27.87
N ASN A 626 -30.10 15.03 -28.11
CA ASN A 626 -30.89 16.05 -27.44
C ASN A 626 -32.38 16.01 -27.82
N LEU A 627 -33.23 16.37 -26.87
CA LEU A 627 -34.66 16.61 -27.03
C LEU A 627 -34.96 18.11 -27.02
N PRO A 628 -36.19 18.53 -27.35
CA PRO A 628 -36.62 19.92 -27.20
C PRO A 628 -36.38 20.43 -25.77
N VAL A 629 -35.94 21.68 -25.68
CA VAL A 629 -35.66 22.36 -24.41
C VAL A 629 -36.94 22.99 -23.90
N LEU A 630 -37.36 22.62 -22.69
CA LEU A 630 -38.54 23.21 -22.05
C LEU A 630 -38.08 24.35 -21.15
N SER A 631 -38.71 25.52 -21.21
CA SER A 631 -38.42 26.63 -20.29
C SER A 631 -39.72 27.18 -19.71
N TRP A 632 -39.67 27.59 -18.46
CA TRP A 632 -40.82 28.07 -17.69
C TRP A 632 -40.47 29.35 -16.92
N ASN A 633 -41.44 29.86 -16.16
CA ASN A 633 -41.24 30.90 -15.15
C ASN A 633 -41.79 30.39 -13.81
N ASP A 634 -41.64 31.15 -12.74
CA ASP A 634 -42.07 30.72 -11.40
C ASP A 634 -43.57 30.37 -11.34
N LYS A 635 -44.45 31.10 -12.06
CA LYS A 635 -45.90 30.85 -12.06
C LYS A 635 -46.29 29.60 -12.86
N SER A 636 -45.58 29.30 -13.93
CA SER A 636 -45.87 28.14 -14.77
C SER A 636 -45.24 26.86 -14.24
N LEU A 637 -44.22 26.95 -13.39
CA LEU A 637 -43.66 25.81 -12.69
C LEU A 637 -44.71 25.12 -11.80
N ASP A 638 -45.46 25.88 -11.02
CA ASP A 638 -46.58 25.37 -10.21
C ASP A 638 -47.60 24.59 -11.06
N ILE A 639 -47.87 25.07 -12.28
CA ILE A 639 -48.80 24.43 -13.21
C ILE A 639 -48.21 23.13 -13.77
N VAL A 640 -46.94 23.16 -14.17
CA VAL A 640 -46.21 21.99 -14.67
C VAL A 640 -46.14 20.91 -13.59
N GLN A 641 -45.84 21.27 -12.34
CA GLN A 641 -45.83 20.34 -11.21
C GLN A 641 -47.20 19.73 -10.91
N ASN A 642 -48.26 20.52 -10.96
CA ASN A 642 -49.63 20.02 -10.78
C ASN A 642 -50.03 19.02 -11.87
N VAL A 643 -49.61 19.26 -13.12
CA VAL A 643 -49.83 18.31 -14.21
C VAL A 643 -48.98 17.05 -14.02
N LEU A 644 -47.68 17.20 -13.73
CA LEU A 644 -46.75 16.07 -13.58
C LEU A 644 -47.08 15.18 -12.38
N SER A 645 -47.48 15.74 -11.24
CA SER A 645 -47.90 14.97 -10.07
C SER A 645 -49.08 14.04 -10.38
N SER A 646 -50.07 14.54 -11.14
CA SER A 646 -51.22 13.74 -11.58
C SER A 646 -50.84 12.61 -12.55
N LEU A 647 -49.81 12.83 -13.39
CA LEU A 647 -49.43 11.94 -14.48
C LEU A 647 -48.44 10.86 -14.04
N LEU A 648 -47.54 11.21 -13.11
CA LEU A 648 -46.50 10.32 -12.59
C LEU A 648 -46.88 9.67 -11.25
N GLY A 649 -47.98 10.11 -10.61
CA GLY A 649 -48.40 9.61 -9.30
C GLY A 649 -47.45 10.01 -8.16
N LEU A 650 -46.63 11.05 -8.38
CA LEU A 650 -45.68 11.57 -7.39
C LEU A 650 -46.39 12.59 -6.48
N SER A 651 -46.03 12.62 -5.20
CA SER A 651 -46.54 13.67 -4.30
C SER A 651 -45.97 15.03 -4.69
N PRO A 652 -46.75 16.12 -4.61
CA PRO A 652 -46.29 17.48 -4.89
C PRO A 652 -44.99 17.83 -4.14
N ASP A 653 -44.90 17.49 -2.85
CA ASP A 653 -43.72 17.74 -2.02
C ASP A 653 -42.42 17.09 -2.56
N LEU A 654 -42.52 15.92 -3.20
CA LEU A 654 -41.36 15.21 -3.77
C LEU A 654 -40.89 15.88 -5.07
N LEU A 655 -41.84 16.35 -5.88
CA LEU A 655 -41.54 17.11 -7.09
C LEU A 655 -40.97 18.48 -6.76
N ASP A 656 -41.51 19.18 -5.77
CA ASP A 656 -40.98 20.46 -5.28
C ASP A 656 -39.54 20.31 -4.83
N THR A 657 -39.28 19.33 -3.98
CA THR A 657 -37.93 19.13 -3.44
C THR A 657 -36.96 18.63 -4.51
N GLY A 658 -37.41 17.77 -5.43
CA GLY A 658 -36.59 17.27 -6.55
C GLY A 658 -36.25 18.36 -7.57
N LEU A 659 -37.20 19.23 -7.92
CA LEU A 659 -36.93 20.37 -8.80
C LEU A 659 -36.07 21.43 -8.11
N ALA A 660 -36.32 21.72 -6.84
CA ALA A 660 -35.49 22.63 -6.05
C ALA A 660 -34.05 22.11 -5.98
N PHE A 661 -33.87 20.81 -5.72
CA PHE A 661 -32.56 20.16 -5.77
C PHE A 661 -31.88 20.39 -7.12
N LEU A 662 -32.51 20.01 -8.24
CA LEU A 662 -31.91 20.15 -9.57
C LEU A 662 -31.60 21.61 -9.93
N LYS A 663 -32.47 22.55 -9.57
CA LYS A 663 -32.29 23.99 -9.83
C LYS A 663 -31.16 24.60 -9.00
N ASP A 664 -31.02 24.19 -7.74
CA ASP A 664 -30.03 24.77 -6.82
C ASP A 664 -28.68 24.05 -6.88
N SER A 665 -28.62 22.81 -7.36
CA SER A 665 -27.40 22.00 -7.37
C SER A 665 -26.59 22.05 -8.67
N ASP A 666 -27.17 22.55 -9.78
CA ASP A 666 -26.58 22.49 -11.15
C ASP A 666 -26.14 21.06 -11.55
N VAL A 667 -26.86 20.05 -11.02
CA VAL A 667 -26.53 18.63 -11.19
C VAL A 667 -27.41 18.04 -12.29
N GLY A 668 -26.79 17.58 -13.38
CA GLY A 668 -27.46 16.73 -14.36
C GLY A 668 -27.78 15.34 -13.79
N LEU A 669 -28.79 14.66 -14.31
CA LEU A 669 -29.11 13.26 -14.06
C LEU A 669 -28.75 12.46 -15.31
N ALA A 670 -28.07 11.34 -15.16
CA ALA A 670 -27.81 10.39 -16.24
C ALA A 670 -28.38 9.02 -15.84
N LEU A 671 -29.61 8.75 -16.28
CA LEU A 671 -30.33 7.53 -15.98
C LEU A 671 -30.00 6.46 -17.01
N SER A 672 -29.24 5.43 -16.62
CA SER A 672 -28.99 4.23 -17.41
C SER A 672 -30.12 3.22 -17.23
N LEU A 673 -30.65 2.74 -18.35
CA LEU A 673 -31.73 1.75 -18.42
C LEU A 673 -31.17 0.41 -18.93
N PRO A 674 -31.70 -0.73 -18.46
CA PRO A 674 -31.24 -2.03 -18.91
C PRO A 674 -31.53 -2.22 -20.40
N ALA A 675 -30.53 -2.68 -21.16
CA ALA A 675 -30.67 -2.90 -22.59
C ALA A 675 -31.64 -4.05 -22.89
N ALA A 676 -32.37 -3.96 -24.01
CA ALA A 676 -33.19 -5.07 -24.47
C ALA A 676 -32.29 -6.26 -24.87
N ALA A 677 -32.74 -7.49 -24.59
CA ALA A 677 -31.96 -8.68 -24.92
C ALA A 677 -31.57 -8.72 -26.41
N GLY A 678 -30.27 -8.81 -26.68
CA GLY A 678 -29.71 -8.85 -28.04
C GLY A 678 -29.49 -7.48 -28.69
N THR A 679 -29.65 -6.37 -27.96
CA THR A 679 -29.23 -5.04 -28.41
C THR A 679 -27.82 -4.72 -27.92
N GLU A 680 -27.00 -4.11 -28.77
CA GLU A 680 -25.67 -3.65 -28.40
C GLU A 680 -25.78 -2.41 -27.47
N PRO A 681 -24.88 -2.27 -26.49
CA PRO A 681 -24.82 -1.08 -25.64
C PRO A 681 -24.64 0.19 -26.48
N VAL A 682 -25.44 1.22 -26.20
CA VAL A 682 -25.25 2.52 -26.85
C VAL A 682 -24.01 3.21 -26.29
N SER A 683 -23.03 3.49 -27.15
CA SER A 683 -21.87 4.29 -26.80
C SER A 683 -22.21 5.78 -26.86
N ILE A 684 -21.97 6.49 -25.75
CA ILE A 684 -22.15 7.94 -25.62
C ILE A 684 -20.78 8.55 -25.34
N PRO A 685 -20.43 9.69 -25.96
CA PRO A 685 -19.17 10.38 -25.67
C PRO A 685 -19.00 10.70 -24.18
N ASP A 686 -17.77 10.57 -23.70
CA ASP A 686 -17.43 10.77 -22.28
C ASP A 686 -17.64 12.22 -21.82
N ASP A 687 -17.63 13.17 -22.75
CA ASP A 687 -17.83 14.61 -22.56
C ASP A 687 -19.23 15.09 -22.97
N PHE A 688 -20.21 14.18 -23.07
CA PHE A 688 -21.57 14.55 -23.46
C PHE A 688 -22.22 15.48 -22.44
N ASP A 689 -22.46 16.73 -22.86
CA ASP A 689 -23.16 17.76 -22.10
C ASP A 689 -24.56 18.00 -22.67
N VAL A 690 -25.58 17.61 -21.91
CA VAL A 690 -27.00 17.78 -22.28
C VAL A 690 -27.40 19.25 -22.43
N THR A 691 -26.65 20.18 -21.84
CA THR A 691 -26.91 21.62 -21.87
C THR A 691 -26.29 22.31 -23.08
N ALA A 692 -25.33 21.67 -23.77
CA ALA A 692 -24.62 22.21 -24.94
C ALA A 692 -25.47 22.21 -26.23
N VAL A 693 -26.79 22.08 -26.11
CA VAL A 693 -27.76 22.15 -27.21
C VAL A 693 -27.65 23.49 -27.95
N GLN A 694 -27.42 23.42 -29.26
CA GLN A 694 -27.59 24.54 -30.18
C GLN A 694 -28.72 24.20 -31.15
N MET A 695 -29.83 24.94 -31.06
CA MET A 695 -30.95 24.76 -31.98
C MET A 695 -30.58 25.30 -33.36
N GLU A 696 -30.57 24.44 -34.36
CA GLU A 696 -30.26 24.85 -35.73
C GLU A 696 -31.41 25.65 -36.35
N ALA A 697 -31.08 26.68 -37.13
CA ALA A 697 -32.10 27.42 -37.89
C ALA A 697 -32.80 26.49 -38.91
N PRO A 698 -34.11 26.66 -39.14
CA PRO A 698 -34.84 25.77 -40.02
C PRO A 698 -34.36 25.93 -41.47
N GLN A 699 -34.01 24.82 -42.10
CA GLN A 699 -33.57 24.78 -43.50
C GLN A 699 -34.78 24.77 -44.43
N LEU A 700 -35.26 25.95 -44.81
CA LEU A 700 -36.46 26.10 -45.66
C LEU A 700 -36.20 25.85 -47.16
N GLY A 701 -34.95 25.92 -47.63
CA GLY A 701 -34.64 25.89 -49.06
C GLY A 701 -35.39 26.99 -49.82
N ASP A 702 -36.16 26.63 -50.85
CA ASP A 702 -36.99 27.54 -51.65
C ASP A 702 -38.38 27.83 -51.03
N LEU A 703 -38.69 27.29 -49.84
CA LEU A 703 -39.99 27.46 -49.20
C LEU A 703 -40.14 28.83 -48.55
N VAL A 704 -41.32 29.44 -48.71
CA VAL A 704 -41.67 30.71 -48.06
C VAL A 704 -42.16 30.43 -46.64
N MET A 705 -41.70 31.23 -45.68
CA MET A 705 -42.11 31.16 -44.28
C MET A 705 -43.65 31.34 -44.15
N PRO A 706 -44.40 30.34 -43.69
CA PRO A 706 -45.84 30.48 -43.50
C PRO A 706 -46.11 31.35 -42.27
N SER A 707 -46.94 32.39 -42.43
CA SER A 707 -47.44 33.21 -41.32
C SER A 707 -48.95 33.03 -41.17
N LEU A 708 -49.42 32.68 -39.98
CA LEU A 708 -50.83 32.48 -39.68
C LEU A 708 -51.19 33.16 -38.37
N GLN A 709 -52.12 34.12 -38.42
CA GLN A 709 -52.67 34.77 -37.23
C GLN A 709 -54.14 34.39 -37.11
N LEU A 710 -54.50 33.78 -35.98
CA LEU A 710 -55.83 33.26 -35.72
C LEU A 710 -56.30 33.70 -34.33
N GLY A 711 -57.40 34.47 -34.28
CA GLY A 711 -58.12 34.75 -33.05
C GLY A 711 -59.22 33.71 -32.82
N LEU A 712 -59.29 33.13 -31.63
CA LEU A 712 -60.36 32.27 -31.16
C LEU A 712 -61.10 32.99 -30.04
N VAL A 713 -62.43 32.98 -30.09
CA VAL A 713 -63.25 33.43 -28.95
C VAL A 713 -63.92 32.20 -28.36
N LEU A 714 -63.77 32.00 -27.07
CA LEU A 714 -64.23 30.83 -26.31
C LEU A 714 -65.35 31.23 -25.35
N ASN A 715 -66.34 30.34 -25.21
CA ASN A 715 -67.36 30.40 -24.18
C ASN A 715 -67.37 29.06 -23.44
N GLY A 716 -66.72 29.03 -22.27
CA GLY A 716 -66.32 27.79 -21.62
C GLY A 716 -65.44 26.96 -22.55
N THR A 717 -65.87 25.74 -22.86
CA THR A 717 -65.18 24.81 -23.77
C THR A 717 -65.53 24.99 -25.24
N GLU A 718 -66.53 25.80 -25.59
CA GLU A 718 -67.00 25.95 -26.97
C GLU A 718 -66.28 27.11 -27.69
N ILE A 719 -65.85 26.86 -28.92
CA ILE A 719 -65.30 27.91 -29.79
C ILE A 719 -66.47 28.68 -30.42
N GLU A 720 -66.67 29.94 -30.00
CA GLU A 720 -67.72 30.84 -30.53
C GLU A 720 -67.35 31.45 -31.88
N SER A 721 -66.07 31.72 -32.12
CA SER A 721 -65.60 32.24 -33.42
C SER A 721 -64.13 31.96 -33.68
N ILE A 722 -63.75 31.90 -34.97
CA ILE A 722 -62.36 31.81 -35.44
C ILE A 722 -62.13 32.94 -36.44
N GLY A 723 -61.12 33.78 -36.21
CA GLY A 723 -60.77 34.90 -37.10
C GLY A 723 -61.92 35.89 -37.32
N ASN A 724 -62.72 36.13 -36.28
CA ASN A 724 -63.97 36.91 -36.33
C ASN A 724 -65.10 36.27 -37.16
N ILE A 725 -64.98 35.01 -37.56
CA ILE A 725 -66.05 34.24 -38.21
C ILE A 725 -66.80 33.45 -37.14
N PRO A 726 -68.10 33.72 -36.88
CA PRO A 726 -68.88 32.99 -35.89
C PRO A 726 -68.98 31.50 -36.21
N ALA A 727 -69.01 30.66 -35.17
CA ALA A 727 -69.13 29.22 -35.29
C ALA A 727 -70.38 28.78 -36.07
N ASP A 728 -71.49 29.51 -35.95
CA ASP A 728 -72.72 29.27 -36.73
C ASP A 728 -72.48 29.43 -38.23
N THR A 729 -71.67 30.42 -38.63
CA THR A 729 -71.29 30.65 -40.03
C THR A 729 -70.38 29.53 -40.52
N LEU A 730 -69.40 29.10 -39.73
CA LEU A 730 -68.53 27.96 -40.08
C LEU A 730 -69.32 26.65 -40.19
N ARG A 731 -70.27 26.41 -39.28
CA ARG A 731 -71.20 25.27 -39.35
C ARG A 731 -72.05 25.30 -40.61
N SER A 732 -72.48 26.48 -41.07
CA SER A 732 -73.21 26.62 -42.35
C SER A 732 -72.36 26.28 -43.58
N LEU A 733 -71.03 26.35 -43.45
CA LEU A 733 -70.06 25.92 -44.46
C LEU A 733 -69.65 24.43 -44.31
N GLY A 734 -70.30 23.69 -43.40
CA GLY A 734 -70.00 22.29 -43.11
C GLY A 734 -68.79 22.08 -42.18
N ILE A 735 -68.25 23.15 -41.58
CA ILE A 735 -67.11 23.07 -40.68
C ILE A 735 -67.64 22.95 -39.24
N VAL A 736 -67.41 21.80 -38.62
CA VAL A 736 -67.73 21.57 -37.20
C VAL A 736 -66.48 21.89 -36.38
N LEU A 737 -66.60 22.85 -35.47
CA LEU A 737 -65.52 23.20 -34.56
C LEU A 737 -65.48 22.23 -33.38
N PRO A 738 -64.29 21.77 -32.97
CA PRO A 738 -64.15 20.95 -31.77
C PRO A 738 -64.39 21.80 -30.51
N SER A 739 -64.89 21.17 -29.45
CA SER A 739 -64.83 21.72 -28.10
C SER A 739 -63.42 21.54 -27.54
N LEU A 740 -62.93 22.53 -26.79
CA LEU A 740 -61.69 22.37 -26.04
C LEU A 740 -61.86 21.36 -24.90
N PRO A 741 -60.82 20.59 -24.57
CA PRO A 741 -60.78 19.77 -23.36
C PRO A 741 -61.04 20.62 -22.09
N ALA A 742 -61.79 20.09 -21.12
CA ALA A 742 -62.20 20.82 -19.92
C ALA A 742 -61.00 21.32 -19.08
N ASN A 743 -59.91 20.56 -19.07
CA ASN A 743 -58.66 20.92 -18.40
C ASN A 743 -58.01 22.18 -19.00
N VAL A 744 -58.22 22.50 -20.29
CA VAL A 744 -57.68 23.73 -20.89
C VAL A 744 -58.36 24.96 -20.28
N VAL A 745 -59.67 24.90 -20.07
CA VAL A 745 -60.43 26.00 -19.44
C VAL A 745 -60.07 26.13 -17.96
N GLU A 746 -59.85 25.01 -17.28
CA GLU A 746 -59.39 24.98 -15.89
C GLU A 746 -58.00 25.60 -15.73
N ILE A 747 -57.06 25.26 -16.62
CA ILE A 747 -55.72 25.87 -16.67
C ILE A 747 -55.84 27.39 -16.84
N LEU A 748 -56.69 27.87 -17.76
CA LEU A 748 -56.92 29.31 -17.97
C LEU A 748 -57.52 30.00 -16.75
N GLY A 749 -58.49 29.36 -16.09
CA GLY A 749 -59.05 29.83 -14.83
C GLY A 749 -58.01 29.92 -13.72
N SER A 750 -57.12 28.93 -13.61
CA SER A 750 -56.05 28.90 -12.61
C SER A 750 -54.98 29.98 -12.84
N LEU A 751 -54.73 30.35 -14.09
CA LEU A 751 -53.80 31.40 -14.51
C LEU A 751 -54.34 32.82 -14.27
N GLY A 752 -55.64 32.97 -13.98
CA GLY A 752 -56.28 34.27 -13.80
C GLY A 752 -56.25 35.15 -15.06
N SER A 753 -56.22 34.53 -16.25
CA SER A 753 -56.13 35.22 -17.53
C SER A 753 -57.30 34.90 -18.44
N ASP A 754 -57.88 35.95 -19.03
CA ASP A 754 -58.94 35.82 -20.04
C ASP A 754 -58.37 35.60 -21.45
N GLN A 755 -57.05 35.59 -21.61
CA GLN A 755 -56.37 35.44 -22.90
C GLN A 755 -55.24 34.41 -22.82
N LEU A 756 -55.22 33.47 -23.75
CA LEU A 756 -54.13 32.54 -24.02
C LEU A 756 -53.56 32.84 -25.40
N THR A 757 -52.25 32.91 -25.51
CA THR A 757 -51.56 33.09 -26.78
C THR A 757 -50.60 31.94 -26.99
N LEU A 758 -50.70 31.27 -28.13
CA LEU A 758 -49.70 30.33 -28.62
C LEU A 758 -48.98 30.98 -29.79
N ASN A 759 -47.72 31.35 -29.58
CA ASN A 759 -46.86 31.92 -30.60
C ASN A 759 -45.83 30.87 -31.03
N THR A 760 -45.61 30.69 -32.32
CA THR A 760 -44.42 30.01 -32.83
C THR A 760 -43.50 31.06 -33.46
N THR A 761 -42.22 30.93 -33.15
CA THR A 761 -41.13 31.69 -33.76
C THR A 761 -40.14 30.69 -34.36
N SER A 762 -39.13 31.18 -35.08
CA SER A 762 -38.06 30.29 -35.54
C SER A 762 -37.42 29.59 -34.34
N ASN A 763 -37.58 28.26 -34.29
CA ASN A 763 -37.04 27.36 -33.26
C ASN A 763 -37.65 27.46 -31.87
N ALA A 764 -38.83 28.08 -31.72
CA ALA A 764 -39.52 28.05 -30.44
C ALA A 764 -41.03 28.14 -30.57
N LEU A 765 -41.73 27.42 -29.69
CA LEU A 765 -43.14 27.59 -29.39
C LEU A 765 -43.27 28.21 -28.00
N GLU A 766 -44.05 29.26 -27.90
CA GLU A 766 -44.29 30.01 -26.68
C GLU A 766 -45.78 30.01 -26.39
N LEU A 767 -46.13 29.54 -25.19
CA LEU A 767 -47.45 29.67 -24.60
C LEU A 767 -47.41 30.83 -23.61
N ALA A 768 -48.28 31.82 -23.78
CA ALA A 768 -48.39 32.99 -22.93
C ALA A 768 -49.83 33.23 -22.48
N ALA A 769 -50.04 33.75 -21.28
CA ALA A 769 -51.36 34.15 -20.79
C ALA A 769 -51.34 35.62 -20.34
N GLY A 770 -52.28 36.43 -20.83
CA GLY A 770 -52.33 37.86 -20.50
C GLY A 770 -51.07 38.63 -20.93
N GLY A 771 -50.33 38.13 -21.92
CA GLY A 771 -49.05 38.67 -22.38
C GLY A 771 -47.82 38.20 -21.60
N GLU A 772 -47.98 37.38 -20.56
CA GLU A 772 -46.89 36.79 -19.78
C GLU A 772 -46.53 35.40 -20.34
N SER A 773 -45.26 35.20 -20.69
CA SER A 773 -44.74 33.92 -21.19
C SER A 773 -44.82 32.87 -20.08
N LEU A 774 -45.56 31.78 -20.31
CA LEU A 774 -45.71 30.69 -19.36
C LEU A 774 -44.76 29.55 -19.68
N LEU A 775 -44.79 29.06 -20.91
CA LEU A 775 -44.01 27.90 -21.32
C LEU A 775 -43.36 28.19 -22.66
N LYS A 776 -42.07 27.95 -22.76
CA LYS A 776 -41.34 28.03 -24.02
C LYS A 776 -40.72 26.68 -24.34
N LEU A 777 -41.05 26.13 -25.50
CA LEU A 777 -40.44 24.93 -26.04
C LEU A 777 -39.47 25.35 -27.14
N GLY A 778 -38.17 25.28 -26.88
CA GLY A 778 -37.14 25.42 -27.90
C GLY A 778 -36.97 24.12 -28.66
N TYR A 779 -36.91 24.17 -29.98
CA TYR A 779 -36.75 22.98 -30.81
C TYR A 779 -36.15 23.28 -32.19
N ASP A 780 -35.70 22.24 -32.85
CA ASP A 780 -35.24 22.21 -34.24
C ASP A 780 -35.73 20.90 -34.92
N SER A 781 -35.31 20.65 -36.16
CA SER A 781 -35.77 19.47 -36.90
C SER A 781 -35.30 18.15 -36.25
N PRO A 782 -34.01 17.97 -35.90
CA PRO A 782 -33.54 16.76 -35.21
C PRO A 782 -34.26 16.48 -33.88
N THR A 783 -34.40 17.50 -33.02
CA THR A 783 -35.02 17.34 -31.69
C THR A 783 -36.51 17.01 -31.80
N MET A 784 -37.26 17.62 -32.71
CA MET A 784 -38.67 17.28 -32.95
C MET A 784 -38.85 15.89 -33.54
N GLN A 785 -37.99 15.49 -34.47
CA GLN A 785 -38.04 14.15 -35.04
C GLN A 785 -37.78 13.09 -33.97
N ARG A 786 -36.80 13.33 -33.09
CA ARG A 786 -36.52 12.47 -31.94
C ARG A 786 -37.71 12.40 -30.99
N LEU A 787 -38.30 13.54 -30.64
CA LEU A 787 -39.50 13.59 -29.79
C LEU A 787 -40.65 12.76 -30.39
N LEU A 788 -40.89 12.86 -31.70
CA LEU A 788 -41.93 12.07 -32.39
C LEU A 788 -41.63 10.57 -32.36
N THR A 789 -40.37 10.17 -32.52
CA THR A 789 -39.95 8.76 -32.36
C THR A 789 -40.22 8.26 -30.94
N LEU A 790 -39.83 9.04 -29.93
CA LEU A 790 -40.02 8.68 -28.52
C LEU A 790 -41.50 8.67 -28.11
N ALA A 791 -42.33 9.53 -28.71
CA ALA A 791 -43.75 9.59 -28.43
C ALA A 791 -44.50 8.36 -28.97
N GLY A 792 -43.95 7.64 -29.96
CA GLY A 792 -44.62 6.55 -30.68
C GLY A 792 -45.41 5.55 -29.83
N PRO A 793 -44.84 5.00 -28.74
CA PRO A 793 -45.54 4.07 -27.82
C PRO A 793 -46.71 4.72 -27.06
N PHE A 794 -46.65 6.03 -26.83
CA PHE A 794 -47.63 6.79 -26.05
C PHE A 794 -48.77 7.37 -26.90
N LEU A 795 -48.62 7.35 -28.23
CA LEU A 795 -49.67 7.79 -29.15
C LEU A 795 -50.75 6.73 -29.30
N SER A 796 -51.98 7.15 -29.59
CA SER A 796 -53.07 6.22 -29.92
C SER A 796 -52.65 5.27 -31.04
N ALA A 797 -53.11 4.01 -31.01
CA ALA A 797 -52.71 2.99 -31.97
C ALA A 797 -52.85 3.44 -33.43
N ASN A 798 -53.91 4.18 -33.77
CA ASN A 798 -54.14 4.72 -35.11
C ASN A 798 -53.11 5.77 -35.51
N LEU A 799 -52.72 6.66 -34.60
CA LEU A 799 -51.75 7.72 -34.86
C LEU A 799 -50.33 7.14 -34.92
N SER A 800 -50.00 6.23 -34.00
CA SER A 800 -48.74 5.50 -33.98
C SER A 800 -48.54 4.70 -35.28
N SER A 801 -49.54 3.95 -35.73
CA SER A 801 -49.46 3.21 -36.99
C SER A 801 -49.36 4.12 -38.22
N THR A 802 -49.97 5.31 -38.18
CA THR A 802 -49.92 6.27 -39.29
C THR A 802 -48.56 6.94 -39.37
N LEU A 803 -47.96 7.30 -38.23
CA LEU A 803 -46.61 7.87 -38.18
C LEU A 803 -45.51 6.84 -38.46
N ALA A 804 -45.77 5.55 -38.21
CA ALA A 804 -44.86 4.47 -38.55
C ALA A 804 -44.84 4.12 -40.06
N ASP A 805 -45.80 4.61 -40.85
CA ASP A 805 -45.78 4.43 -42.31
C ASP A 805 -44.58 5.22 -42.90
N PRO A 806 -43.67 4.58 -43.66
CA PRO A 806 -42.46 5.24 -44.17
C PRO A 806 -42.75 6.47 -45.05
N ALA A 807 -43.84 6.46 -45.82
CA ALA A 807 -44.19 7.59 -46.69
C ALA A 807 -44.75 8.76 -45.87
N VAL A 808 -45.51 8.47 -44.82
CA VAL A 808 -46.00 9.50 -43.88
C VAL A 808 -44.84 10.04 -43.05
N ALA A 809 -43.96 9.19 -42.52
CA ALA A 809 -42.77 9.59 -41.78
C ALA A 809 -41.86 10.49 -42.63
N GLN A 810 -41.67 10.16 -43.92
CA GLN A 810 -40.93 10.98 -44.86
C GLN A 810 -41.63 12.32 -45.12
N LEU A 811 -42.95 12.33 -45.36
CA LEU A 811 -43.71 13.57 -45.53
C LEU A 811 -43.61 14.47 -44.30
N VAL A 812 -43.76 13.90 -43.10
CA VAL A 812 -43.67 14.62 -41.84
C VAL A 812 -42.26 15.18 -41.63
N SER A 813 -41.23 14.37 -41.83
CA SER A 813 -39.83 14.77 -41.57
C SER A 813 -39.25 15.72 -42.61
N GLU A 814 -39.47 15.47 -43.89
CA GLU A 814 -38.83 16.24 -44.98
C GLU A 814 -39.64 17.46 -45.40
N GLN A 815 -40.97 17.45 -45.25
CA GLN A 815 -41.81 18.54 -45.75
C GLN A 815 -42.52 19.31 -44.64
N LEU A 816 -43.21 18.60 -43.73
CA LEU A 816 -44.06 19.28 -42.75
C LEU A 816 -43.25 19.87 -41.58
N LEU A 817 -42.32 19.13 -40.99
CA LEU A 817 -41.52 19.60 -39.85
C LEU A 817 -40.75 20.88 -40.16
N PRO A 818 -39.99 21.00 -41.28
CA PRO A 818 -39.29 22.24 -41.61
C PRO A 818 -40.25 23.44 -41.73
N MET A 819 -41.43 23.24 -42.31
CA MET A 819 -42.45 24.30 -42.42
C MET A 819 -43.07 24.66 -41.07
N ILE A 820 -43.37 23.68 -40.21
CA ILE A 820 -43.93 23.89 -38.87
C ILE A 820 -42.91 24.63 -37.99
N ILE A 821 -41.64 24.25 -38.05
CA ILE A 821 -40.57 24.84 -37.24
C ILE A 821 -40.28 26.28 -37.67
N ALA A 822 -40.37 26.56 -38.97
CA ALA A 822 -40.23 27.90 -39.50
C ALA A 822 -41.51 28.74 -39.42
N ALA A 823 -42.67 28.15 -39.09
CA ALA A 823 -43.93 28.88 -39.12
C ALA A 823 -43.95 30.01 -38.09
N ASN A 824 -44.52 31.15 -38.49
CA ASN A 824 -44.91 32.21 -37.57
C ASN A 824 -46.43 32.12 -37.33
N LEU A 825 -46.80 31.25 -36.41
CA LEU A 825 -48.17 31.05 -35.96
C LEU A 825 -48.41 31.94 -34.74
N SER A 826 -49.47 32.72 -34.73
CA SER A 826 -49.96 33.38 -33.52
C SER A 826 -51.44 33.04 -33.37
N LEU A 827 -51.73 32.21 -32.37
CA LEU A 827 -53.08 31.80 -32.02
C LEU A 827 -53.45 32.49 -30.70
N VAL A 828 -54.42 33.40 -30.74
CA VAL A 828 -54.92 34.10 -29.55
C VAL A 828 -56.29 33.55 -29.21
N ALA A 829 -56.46 32.95 -28.05
CA ALA A 829 -57.74 32.49 -27.55
C ALA A 829 -58.21 33.38 -26.40
N GLU A 830 -59.36 34.03 -26.56
CA GLU A 830 -59.99 34.86 -25.54
C GLU A 830 -61.16 34.09 -24.92
N VAL A 831 -61.18 33.96 -23.60
CA VAL A 831 -62.27 33.36 -22.81
C VAL A 831 -63.20 34.48 -22.36
N LYS A 832 -64.51 34.31 -22.62
CA LYS A 832 -65.55 35.25 -22.19
C LYS A 832 -66.09 34.99 -20.80
#